data_AF-K9PYL5-F1
#
_entry.id   AF-K9PYL5-F1
#
_cell.length_a   1.000
_cell.length_b   1.000
_cell.length_c   1.000
_cell.angle_alpha   90.00
_cell.angle_beta   90.00
_cell.angle_gamma   90.00
#
_symmetry.space_group_name_H-M   'P 1'
#
loop_
_entity.id
_entity.type
_entity.pdbx_description
1 polymer ?
#
loop_
_entity_poly.entity_id
_entity_poly.type
_entity_poly.pdbx_seq_one_letter_code
_entity_poly.pdbx_strand_id
1 'polypeptide(L)'
;MSRLNNFLILSLLPLPISLALSGQVIAQISAANDGTGTIVDQQGNTFAIQGGSLSGDGTNLFHNFTDFNLSTAQTATFLGNPTLQNILSKVSGGNPSYIDGLLQVSGSNANLFLLNSAGLVFGENAQLDLTGNFTATTASGIGFGEEEWLGSNNYSTLIGAPTVFSFDGTGAIINAADLQVNTGRSLNLFASNVVNTGTLTAEQGNIQLIAVPETNNLRLNQNGQILGLELPMPSENLSLVDLPQLLTGGNLGTGLTVENNTVKLASTQTVIPQISGSTFIRNLIDASGDLGGNVNIFGQAIALNDATLDISGNYSGGNILVGGAFQGSGDLPRALTTSIDATSFLKADAMDVGNGGEIIIWSDGRTDFDGFLSAQGGLNGGDAGLAEVSSKGFLDLASGWSQRINLGASNGNSGTLLLDPTDIRIGAEGTSGAVSIPSSPFEPDTASIILDTDIVRFLDGIEGVGGADLVISTAGSGGDQGNITFDPLAEIQWGASSSSLTFQADNNIVIGSQNRLETFGPGNLTLQAGGEISSGIDIGVTGGTLMLSADGNINVANLVSNFGAPSAGDIIVTSTNGSIVTQQINTLSFMGNAGSVNLQAKGDIQVEYIDATSLGGNGGDIDVKTEGFFRATGTGLSSFTMLESSLNTSSENIVIIDGGDGGQGGPFPPPSGEGGEETPMGTAGVGGSIRIEHGGNGATPFIVGDATTNGTQGRIISDLATETTLTNEIVPTESYLETYIQGDIAIITGMPEVPVTPIEPPVEPEPIPDPPDCFPDCAKERQSRAIPTGTEEEEIEGEDPRATLKHISEETGQEPAIVYVYTETVPSTSGQKALGNKVARKTAAGETEWEFSGDRLTDYLNNATNNFLNPRATLDQEAILHIVLITPDGQTLRRRINGITRRDLMNQARAFTRGVSNPLASTAYLKPAQYLYDALIEPIEELLGEKNINNLSFILDDGLRTLPIAALHDGEQFLIEKYSLGLMPSFSLTNTSGYLPPKENQLLALGASEFDEQQDLPAALLEVEIITQEIWQEKTNIFLDQQFTIENLLLARERNPYGIVHLATHAEFSSSGAQESYIQFQDQKLTLDEVSSLGLGDPPIELLVLSACRTALGDRQSELGFAGLALNSGAKAAIGSLWYVSDVGTMGLMAKLYDELQDAPTKASALQQAQLALLNNQVSIRDSQLLIDDRSIPLPDEIPALANADLSHPYYWSGFTLVGNPW
;
A
#
# COMPACT_ATOMS: atom_id res chain seq x y z
N MET A 1 46.94 -7.09 56.18
CA MET A 1 47.40 -8.44 56.62
C MET A 1 47.82 -9.17 55.34
N SER A 2 49.08 -9.57 55.13
CA SER A 2 49.79 -10.73 55.71
C SER A 2 49.56 -12.07 54.96
N ARG A 3 50.46 -12.34 53.98
CA ARG A 3 51.01 -13.68 53.60
C ARG A 3 50.07 -14.65 52.86
N LEU A 4 50.47 -15.61 51.99
CA LEU A 4 51.69 -16.04 51.26
C LEU A 4 51.20 -16.99 50.11
N ASN A 5 51.89 -17.46 49.06
CA ASN A 5 53.24 -17.41 48.45
C ASN A 5 53.06 -17.77 46.92
N ASN A 6 54.01 -17.96 45.98
CA ASN A 6 55.48 -18.08 45.93
C ASN A 6 56.05 -17.74 44.52
N PHE A 7 57.38 -17.74 44.41
CA PHE A 7 58.28 -17.72 43.23
C PHE A 7 58.13 -18.93 42.27
N LEU A 8 58.53 -18.89 40.97
CA LEU A 8 59.89 -18.55 40.48
C LEU A 8 60.01 -18.16 38.97
N ILE A 9 60.70 -17.04 38.73
CA ILE A 9 61.56 -16.59 37.59
C ILE A 9 61.78 -17.53 36.37
N LEU A 10 61.50 -17.02 35.14
CA LEU A 10 62.52 -16.87 34.06
C LEU A 10 62.08 -15.85 32.98
N SER A 11 63.03 -15.14 32.36
CA SER A 11 62.81 -14.11 31.32
C SER A 11 63.46 -14.48 29.99
N LEU A 12 62.73 -14.35 28.88
CA LEU A 12 63.22 -14.51 27.50
C LEU A 12 62.58 -13.44 26.60
N LEU A 13 63.31 -12.96 25.60
CA LEU A 13 62.86 -11.90 24.69
C LEU A 13 61.90 -12.47 23.62
N PRO A 14 60.89 -11.70 23.17
CA PRO A 14 60.17 -12.02 21.95
C PRO A 14 61.08 -11.79 20.72
N LEU A 15 61.21 -12.79 19.85
CA LEU A 15 61.62 -12.57 18.47
C LEU A 15 60.43 -12.00 17.70
N PRO A 16 60.64 -11.08 16.74
CA PRO A 16 59.60 -10.73 15.78
C PRO A 16 59.37 -11.92 14.84
N ILE A 17 58.25 -12.62 15.02
CA ILE A 17 57.78 -13.61 14.05
C ILE A 17 57.15 -12.83 12.90
N SER A 18 57.90 -12.67 11.81
CA SER A 18 57.37 -12.17 10.55
C SER A 18 56.44 -13.25 9.95
N LEU A 19 55.14 -13.17 10.22
CA LEU A 19 54.16 -13.93 9.44
C LEU A 19 54.20 -13.43 8.00
N ALA A 20 54.73 -14.26 7.11
CA ALA A 20 54.55 -14.08 5.68
C ALA A 20 53.10 -14.46 5.35
N LEU A 21 52.23 -13.46 5.22
CA LEU A 21 50.92 -13.62 4.59
C LEU A 21 51.15 -14.02 3.13
N SER A 22 51.02 -15.32 2.85
CA SER A 22 51.06 -15.87 1.49
C SER A 22 49.73 -15.59 0.81
N GLY A 23 49.57 -14.38 0.26
CA GLY A 23 48.49 -14.10 -0.69
C GLY A 23 48.57 -15.10 -1.86
N GLN A 24 47.43 -15.70 -2.22
CA GLN A 24 47.39 -16.60 -3.37
C GLN A 24 47.65 -15.81 -4.66
N VAL A 25 48.60 -16.30 -5.46
CA VAL A 25 48.86 -15.74 -6.79
C VAL A 25 47.85 -16.34 -7.75
N ILE A 26 46.78 -15.60 -8.02
CA ILE A 26 45.81 -15.94 -9.08
C ILE A 26 46.54 -15.91 -10.43
N ALA A 27 46.27 -16.87 -11.31
CA ALA A 27 46.90 -16.97 -12.62
C ALA A 27 46.41 -15.85 -13.56
N GLN A 28 47.32 -15.03 -14.08
CA GLN A 28 47.01 -13.97 -15.05
C GLN A 28 46.66 -14.55 -16.43
N ILE A 29 46.13 -13.70 -17.33
CA ILE A 29 45.67 -14.08 -18.67
C ILE A 29 46.69 -14.97 -19.40
N SER A 30 46.26 -16.16 -19.82
CA SER A 30 47.09 -17.14 -20.53
C SER A 30 46.32 -17.79 -21.69
N ALA A 31 46.92 -17.82 -22.88
CA ALA A 31 46.31 -18.44 -24.06
C ALA A 31 46.18 -19.98 -23.91
N ALA A 32 45.08 -20.56 -24.39
CA ALA A 32 44.92 -22.00 -24.48
C ALA A 32 45.81 -22.58 -25.59
N ASN A 33 46.41 -23.76 -25.35
CA ASN A 33 47.16 -24.51 -26.35
C ASN A 33 46.26 -25.57 -27.03
N ASP A 34 45.16 -25.11 -27.60
CA ASP A 34 44.05 -25.92 -28.14
C ASP A 34 44.01 -25.98 -29.68
N GLY A 35 44.73 -25.08 -30.35
CA GLY A 35 44.73 -24.89 -31.81
C GLY A 35 44.01 -23.63 -32.30
N THR A 36 43.34 -22.88 -31.42
CA THR A 36 42.62 -21.63 -31.75
C THR A 36 43.57 -20.50 -32.14
N GLY A 37 44.85 -20.56 -31.75
CA GLY A 37 45.89 -19.63 -32.19
C GLY A 37 45.90 -18.29 -31.46
N THR A 38 45.29 -18.21 -30.28
CA THR A 38 45.30 -17.04 -29.40
C THR A 38 46.73 -16.67 -28.99
N ILE A 39 47.07 -15.38 -29.02
CA ILE A 39 48.36 -14.82 -28.60
C ILE A 39 48.07 -13.72 -27.57
N VAL A 40 48.83 -13.73 -26.48
CA VAL A 40 48.74 -12.74 -25.39
C VAL A 40 50.11 -12.14 -25.17
N ASP A 41 50.30 -10.89 -25.61
CA ASP A 41 51.56 -10.15 -25.47
C ASP A 41 51.45 -9.15 -24.31
N GLN A 42 52.02 -9.49 -23.16
CA GLN A 42 52.04 -8.63 -21.98
C GLN A 42 53.14 -7.55 -22.08
N GLN A 43 52.74 -6.28 -21.98
CA GLN A 43 53.65 -5.13 -21.91
C GLN A 43 53.36 -4.33 -20.64
N GLY A 44 54.06 -4.69 -19.56
CA GLY A 44 53.79 -4.14 -18.23
C GLY A 44 52.42 -4.61 -17.73
N ASN A 45 51.49 -3.67 -17.58
CA ASN A 45 50.13 -3.94 -17.11
C ASN A 45 49.12 -4.22 -18.23
N THR A 46 49.48 -3.97 -19.50
CA THR A 46 48.59 -4.18 -20.64
C THR A 46 48.85 -5.54 -21.27
N PHE A 47 47.79 -6.32 -21.49
CA PHE A 47 47.79 -7.57 -22.23
C PHE A 47 47.18 -7.31 -23.62
N ALA A 48 48.02 -7.29 -24.65
CA ALA A 48 47.54 -7.20 -26.02
C ALA A 48 47.13 -8.60 -26.51
N ILE A 49 45.84 -8.78 -26.79
CA ILE A 49 45.25 -10.04 -27.25
C ILE A 49 45.12 -9.98 -28.77
N GLN A 50 45.76 -10.94 -29.45
CA GLN A 50 45.81 -11.03 -30.91
C GLN A 50 45.88 -12.49 -31.39
N GLY A 51 46.08 -12.70 -32.69
CA GLY A 51 45.98 -14.04 -33.30
C GLY A 51 44.51 -14.48 -33.33
N GLY A 52 44.23 -15.68 -32.81
CA GLY A 52 42.89 -16.27 -32.83
C GLY A 52 42.53 -16.90 -34.19
N SER A 53 41.30 -17.41 -34.29
CA SER A 53 40.75 -18.06 -35.48
C SER A 53 39.54 -17.31 -36.02
N LEU A 54 39.41 -17.20 -37.34
CA LEU A 54 38.31 -16.48 -38.01
C LEU A 54 37.24 -17.44 -38.54
N SER A 55 36.00 -16.96 -38.59
CA SER A 55 34.91 -17.61 -39.32
C SER A 55 35.11 -17.61 -40.84
N GLY A 56 34.37 -18.47 -41.55
CA GLY A 56 34.49 -18.60 -43.02
C GLY A 56 34.08 -17.36 -43.82
N ASP A 57 33.29 -16.45 -43.23
CA ASP A 57 32.93 -15.13 -43.74
C ASP A 57 33.81 -13.99 -43.20
N GLY A 58 34.64 -14.25 -42.18
CA GLY A 58 35.57 -13.28 -41.58
C GLY A 58 34.93 -12.25 -40.64
N THR A 59 33.71 -12.50 -40.14
CA THR A 59 32.98 -11.60 -39.23
C THR A 59 33.19 -11.93 -37.75
N ASN A 60 33.44 -13.19 -37.41
CA ASN A 60 33.68 -13.66 -36.04
C ASN A 60 35.17 -13.97 -35.84
N LEU A 61 35.73 -13.47 -34.74
CA LEU A 61 37.08 -13.80 -34.26
C LEU A 61 36.99 -14.57 -32.94
N PHE A 62 37.58 -15.76 -32.90
CA PHE A 62 37.56 -16.67 -31.76
C PHE A 62 38.90 -16.69 -31.02
N HIS A 63 38.84 -16.54 -29.70
CA HIS A 63 39.94 -16.67 -28.75
C HIS A 63 39.59 -17.70 -27.66
N ASN A 64 40.61 -18.38 -27.17
CA ASN A 64 40.49 -19.32 -26.05
C ASN A 64 41.69 -19.20 -25.10
N PHE A 65 41.41 -19.28 -23.80
CA PHE A 65 42.33 -19.03 -22.68
C PHE A 65 42.33 -20.22 -21.72
N THR A 66 43.44 -20.45 -21.01
CA THR A 66 43.46 -21.38 -19.87
C THR A 66 42.91 -20.65 -18.65
N ASP A 67 43.54 -19.53 -18.29
CA ASP A 67 43.11 -18.62 -17.23
C ASP A 67 42.91 -17.22 -17.82
N PHE A 68 41.93 -16.47 -17.30
CA PHE A 68 41.69 -15.07 -17.67
C PHE A 68 41.33 -14.29 -16.40
N ASN A 69 42.29 -13.53 -15.87
CA ASN A 69 42.12 -12.71 -14.67
C ASN A 69 42.84 -11.36 -14.83
N LEU A 70 42.24 -10.29 -14.29
CA LEU A 70 42.77 -8.92 -14.30
C LEU A 70 42.69 -8.32 -12.89
N SER A 71 43.72 -7.55 -12.51
CA SER A 71 43.75 -6.76 -11.27
C SER A 71 43.68 -5.26 -11.56
N THR A 72 43.18 -4.47 -10.60
CA THR A 72 43.02 -2.99 -10.54
C THR A 72 43.74 -2.14 -11.60
N ALA A 73 45.06 -2.32 -11.75
CA ALA A 73 45.89 -1.49 -12.61
C ALA A 73 46.15 -2.07 -14.02
N GLN A 74 45.43 -3.12 -14.43
CA GLN A 74 45.68 -3.90 -15.65
C GLN A 74 44.61 -3.68 -16.74
N THR A 75 45.00 -3.96 -17.99
CA THR A 75 44.13 -3.79 -19.16
C THR A 75 44.26 -5.00 -20.09
N ALA A 76 43.15 -5.58 -20.53
CA ALA A 76 43.12 -6.51 -21.66
C ALA A 76 42.61 -5.80 -22.92
N THR A 77 43.47 -5.62 -23.91
CA THR A 77 43.11 -4.97 -25.18
C THR A 77 42.99 -6.03 -26.28
N PHE A 78 41.77 -6.29 -26.74
CA PHE A 78 41.49 -7.13 -27.89
C PHE A 78 41.76 -6.36 -29.19
N LEU A 79 42.70 -6.84 -30.00
CA LEU A 79 43.09 -6.22 -31.27
C LEU A 79 42.24 -6.75 -32.42
N GLY A 80 41.12 -6.07 -32.67
CA GLY A 80 40.21 -6.36 -33.77
C GLY A 80 40.62 -5.72 -35.10
N ASN A 81 39.75 -5.87 -36.10
CA ASN A 81 39.83 -5.15 -37.37
C ASN A 81 38.42 -4.72 -37.86
N PRO A 82 38.28 -3.76 -38.79
CA PRO A 82 36.98 -3.18 -39.15
C PRO A 82 35.97 -4.11 -39.86
N THR A 83 36.31 -5.35 -40.21
CA THR A 83 35.32 -6.33 -40.74
C THR A 83 34.73 -7.24 -39.66
N LEU A 84 35.26 -7.22 -38.44
CA LEU A 84 34.73 -8.02 -37.34
C LEU A 84 33.41 -7.44 -36.83
N GLN A 85 32.42 -8.31 -36.70
CA GLN A 85 31.18 -8.04 -35.97
C GLN A 85 31.27 -8.55 -34.53
N ASN A 86 31.96 -9.67 -34.29
CA ASN A 86 32.03 -10.29 -32.96
C ASN A 86 33.46 -10.76 -32.64
N ILE A 87 33.90 -10.54 -31.40
CA ILE A 87 35.09 -11.14 -30.79
C ILE A 87 34.60 -12.04 -29.66
N LEU A 88 34.87 -13.34 -29.76
CA LEU A 88 34.38 -14.35 -28.83
C LEU A 88 35.54 -14.98 -28.06
N SER A 89 35.50 -14.88 -26.74
CA SER A 89 36.60 -15.23 -25.84
C SER A 89 36.15 -16.27 -24.81
N LYS A 90 36.65 -17.50 -24.90
CA LYS A 90 36.32 -18.58 -23.96
C LYS A 90 37.48 -18.84 -22.99
N VAL A 91 37.16 -19.17 -21.74
CA VAL A 91 38.09 -19.67 -20.74
C VAL A 91 37.83 -21.17 -20.55
N SER A 92 38.86 -22.00 -20.70
CA SER A 92 38.76 -23.46 -20.74
C SER A 92 39.61 -24.18 -19.67
N GLY A 93 40.26 -23.46 -18.77
CA GLY A 93 41.08 -24.05 -17.70
C GLY A 93 40.30 -24.60 -16.50
N GLY A 94 39.01 -24.28 -16.38
CA GLY A 94 38.14 -24.73 -15.28
C GLY A 94 38.24 -23.93 -13.97
N ASN A 95 38.95 -22.80 -13.98
CA ASN A 95 38.97 -21.83 -12.89
C ASN A 95 38.02 -20.67 -13.18
N PRO A 96 37.31 -20.10 -12.19
CA PRO A 96 36.55 -18.85 -12.36
C PRO A 96 37.46 -17.67 -12.76
N SER A 97 36.86 -16.66 -13.38
CA SER A 97 37.56 -15.45 -13.86
C SER A 97 37.26 -14.23 -12.98
N TYR A 98 38.26 -13.72 -12.26
CA TYR A 98 38.22 -12.47 -11.51
C TYR A 98 38.76 -11.30 -12.36
N ILE A 99 37.93 -10.30 -12.58
CA ILE A 99 38.18 -9.15 -13.45
C ILE A 99 37.98 -7.89 -12.61
N ASP A 100 39.07 -7.22 -12.27
CA ASP A 100 39.07 -5.96 -11.50
C ASP A 100 39.82 -4.89 -12.31
N GLY A 101 39.72 -4.90 -13.64
CA GLY A 101 40.45 -3.97 -14.50
C GLY A 101 39.78 -3.74 -15.85
N LEU A 102 40.46 -3.02 -16.74
CA LEU A 102 39.88 -2.53 -17.99
C LEU A 102 39.84 -3.63 -19.08
N LEU A 103 38.65 -3.92 -19.60
CA LEU A 103 38.44 -4.65 -20.86
C LEU A 103 38.27 -3.65 -22.00
N GLN A 104 39.07 -3.78 -23.05
CA GLN A 104 39.09 -2.83 -24.18
C GLN A 104 39.05 -3.57 -25.53
N VAL A 105 38.29 -3.04 -26.50
CA VAL A 105 38.36 -3.45 -27.91
C VAL A 105 39.00 -2.32 -28.73
N SER A 106 40.01 -2.65 -29.53
CA SER A 106 40.71 -1.66 -30.36
C SER A 106 40.80 -2.12 -31.82
N GLY A 107 40.59 -1.20 -32.76
CA GLY A 107 40.66 -1.47 -34.20
C GLY A 107 39.39 -2.02 -34.86
N SER A 108 38.31 -2.26 -34.10
CA SER A 108 36.99 -2.68 -34.60
C SER A 108 35.84 -2.01 -33.84
N ASN A 109 34.63 -2.17 -34.37
CA ASN A 109 33.37 -1.90 -33.68
C ASN A 109 32.66 -3.22 -33.30
N ALA A 110 33.44 -4.24 -32.95
CA ALA A 110 32.93 -5.58 -32.72
C ALA A 110 32.34 -5.72 -31.31
N ASN A 111 31.29 -6.53 -31.19
CA ASN A 111 30.75 -6.99 -29.92
C ASN A 111 31.79 -7.89 -29.21
N LEU A 112 31.88 -7.81 -27.89
CA LEU A 112 32.77 -8.65 -27.08
C LEU A 112 31.95 -9.67 -26.27
N PHE A 113 32.16 -10.96 -26.55
CA PHE A 113 31.63 -12.07 -25.77
C PHE A 113 32.73 -12.66 -24.90
N LEU A 114 32.48 -12.81 -23.60
CA LEU A 114 33.39 -13.41 -22.64
C LEU A 114 32.70 -14.58 -21.92
N LEU A 115 33.21 -15.79 -22.13
CA LEU A 115 32.63 -17.05 -21.67
C LEU A 115 33.54 -17.73 -20.65
N ASN A 116 33.01 -18.03 -19.46
CA ASN A 116 33.67 -18.95 -18.51
C ASN A 116 32.62 -19.73 -17.71
N SER A 117 32.46 -21.03 -17.98
CA SER A 117 31.47 -21.87 -17.31
C SER A 117 31.77 -22.20 -15.85
N ALA A 118 32.98 -21.87 -15.37
CA ALA A 118 33.31 -21.87 -13.93
C ALA A 118 32.91 -20.57 -13.22
N GLY A 119 32.41 -19.56 -13.94
CA GLY A 119 31.94 -18.29 -13.38
C GLY A 119 32.85 -17.09 -13.62
N LEU A 120 32.28 -15.91 -13.42
CA LEU A 120 32.88 -14.59 -13.66
C LEU A 120 32.59 -13.67 -12.47
N VAL A 121 33.60 -12.94 -12.02
CA VAL A 121 33.48 -11.92 -10.97
C VAL A 121 34.07 -10.62 -11.49
N PHE A 122 33.24 -9.58 -11.61
CA PHE A 122 33.67 -8.22 -11.84
C PHE A 122 33.82 -7.52 -10.49
N GLY A 123 35.06 -7.25 -10.08
CA GLY A 123 35.37 -6.51 -8.85
C GLY A 123 35.26 -4.99 -9.05
N GLU A 124 35.19 -4.23 -7.96
CA GLU A 124 34.88 -2.79 -7.88
C GLU A 124 35.56 -1.91 -8.96
N ASN A 125 36.77 -2.27 -9.44
CA ASN A 125 37.55 -1.48 -10.38
C ASN A 125 37.47 -1.97 -11.85
N ALA A 126 36.59 -2.93 -12.16
CA ALA A 126 36.38 -3.41 -13.52
C ALA A 126 35.74 -2.33 -14.41
N GLN A 127 36.24 -2.20 -15.64
CA GLN A 127 35.78 -1.17 -16.58
C GLN A 127 35.71 -1.70 -18.01
N LEU A 128 34.88 -1.08 -18.84
CA LEU A 128 34.67 -1.44 -20.24
C LEU A 128 34.96 -0.23 -21.16
N ASP A 129 35.84 -0.42 -22.15
CA ASP A 129 36.07 0.50 -23.26
C ASP A 129 35.72 -0.22 -24.58
N LEU A 130 34.42 -0.26 -24.86
CA LEU A 130 33.80 -1.11 -25.90
C LEU A 130 32.91 -0.29 -26.84
N THR A 131 33.19 -0.39 -28.14
CA THR A 131 32.46 0.29 -29.23
C THR A 131 31.23 -0.50 -29.73
N GLY A 132 31.22 -1.81 -29.51
CA GLY A 132 30.09 -2.72 -29.74
C GLY A 132 29.38 -3.13 -28.43
N ASN A 133 28.51 -4.14 -28.51
CA ASN A 133 27.81 -4.68 -27.34
C ASN A 133 28.75 -5.54 -26.46
N PHE A 134 28.41 -5.70 -25.19
CA PHE A 134 29.09 -6.60 -24.26
C PHE A 134 28.21 -7.80 -23.90
N THR A 135 28.79 -8.99 -23.75
CA THR A 135 28.10 -10.18 -23.25
C THR A 135 29.03 -11.03 -22.41
N ALA A 136 28.79 -11.08 -21.10
CA ALA A 136 29.44 -12.00 -20.18
C ALA A 136 28.53 -13.21 -19.96
N THR A 137 29.09 -14.42 -19.98
CA THR A 137 28.27 -15.64 -19.80
C THR A 137 29.02 -16.83 -19.19
N THR A 138 28.28 -17.68 -18.49
CA THR A 138 28.77 -18.99 -18.01
C THR A 138 28.29 -20.16 -18.89
N ALA A 139 27.70 -19.87 -20.04
CA ALA A 139 27.43 -20.86 -21.08
C ALA A 139 28.72 -21.58 -21.51
N SER A 140 28.65 -22.90 -21.69
CA SER A 140 29.78 -23.71 -22.12
C SER A 140 30.04 -23.61 -23.62
N GLY A 141 29.08 -23.11 -24.40
CA GLY A 141 29.24 -22.84 -25.83
C GLY A 141 28.16 -21.95 -26.43
N ILE A 142 28.39 -21.56 -27.68
CA ILE A 142 27.49 -20.70 -28.48
C ILE A 142 27.15 -21.38 -29.81
N GLY A 143 25.86 -21.39 -30.16
CA GLY A 143 25.36 -21.84 -31.46
C GLY A 143 25.31 -20.73 -32.50
N PHE A 144 25.61 -21.10 -33.75
CA PHE A 144 25.61 -20.28 -34.97
C PHE A 144 24.77 -21.00 -36.04
N GLY A 145 23.44 -20.88 -35.97
CA GLY A 145 22.53 -21.63 -36.85
C GLY A 145 22.50 -23.12 -36.50
N GLU A 146 23.06 -23.98 -37.36
CA GLU A 146 23.13 -25.45 -37.17
C GLU A 146 24.49 -25.93 -36.59
N GLU A 147 25.44 -25.03 -36.33
CA GLU A 147 26.81 -25.35 -35.87
C GLU A 147 27.08 -24.75 -34.47
N GLU A 148 27.87 -25.40 -33.62
CA GLU A 148 28.09 -25.00 -32.22
C GLU A 148 29.57 -24.89 -31.82
N TRP A 149 29.89 -23.92 -30.98
CA TRP A 149 31.23 -23.63 -30.45
C TRP A 149 31.42 -24.20 -29.04
N LEU A 150 31.48 -25.53 -28.92
CA LEU A 150 31.55 -26.24 -27.62
C LEU A 150 32.95 -26.82 -27.32
N GLY A 151 33.65 -27.38 -28.31
CA GLY A 151 34.81 -28.26 -28.08
C GLY A 151 35.92 -28.15 -29.13
N SER A 152 36.14 -29.22 -29.92
CA SER A 152 37.09 -29.21 -31.05
C SER A 152 36.37 -28.78 -32.33
N ASN A 153 36.38 -27.49 -32.61
CA ASN A 153 35.47 -26.86 -33.58
C ASN A 153 36.15 -26.60 -34.94
N ASN A 154 35.36 -26.61 -36.02
CA ASN A 154 35.79 -26.09 -37.31
C ASN A 154 35.41 -24.61 -37.42
N TYR A 155 36.32 -23.70 -37.11
CA TYR A 155 36.03 -22.25 -37.14
C TYR A 155 35.42 -21.76 -38.46
N SER A 156 35.75 -22.39 -39.59
CA SER A 156 35.21 -21.99 -40.91
C SER A 156 33.70 -22.19 -41.10
N THR A 157 33.01 -22.96 -40.25
CA THR A 157 31.53 -23.12 -40.32
C THR A 157 30.75 -22.23 -39.33
N LEU A 158 31.41 -21.62 -38.35
CA LEU A 158 30.78 -20.75 -37.34
C LEU A 158 30.51 -19.32 -37.88
N ILE A 159 29.59 -19.24 -38.84
CA ILE A 159 29.28 -18.05 -39.65
C ILE A 159 28.01 -17.35 -39.14
N GLY A 160 28.00 -16.02 -39.19
CA GLY A 160 26.86 -15.19 -38.77
C GLY A 160 26.85 -14.85 -37.27
N ALA A 161 25.73 -14.36 -36.77
CA ALA A 161 25.58 -13.96 -35.36
C ALA A 161 25.38 -15.17 -34.42
N PRO A 162 25.80 -15.07 -33.15
CA PRO A 162 25.36 -15.96 -32.08
C PRO A 162 23.83 -16.07 -31.97
N THR A 163 23.29 -17.28 -31.94
CA THR A 163 21.84 -17.54 -31.86
C THR A 163 21.42 -18.41 -30.67
N VAL A 164 22.34 -19.17 -30.06
CA VAL A 164 22.06 -20.05 -28.92
C VAL A 164 23.20 -19.98 -27.90
N PHE A 165 22.88 -20.06 -26.62
CA PHE A 165 23.83 -20.21 -25.50
C PHE A 165 23.46 -21.46 -24.70
N SER A 166 24.41 -22.39 -24.52
CA SER A 166 24.18 -23.68 -23.88
C SER A 166 24.77 -23.75 -22.48
N PHE A 167 23.98 -24.17 -21.49
CA PHE A 167 24.35 -24.20 -20.08
C PHE A 167 24.37 -25.64 -19.54
N ASP A 168 25.55 -26.15 -19.17
CA ASP A 168 25.78 -27.51 -18.68
C ASP A 168 26.42 -27.58 -17.27
N GLY A 169 26.46 -26.46 -16.56
CA GLY A 169 27.06 -26.34 -15.23
C GLY A 169 26.48 -25.20 -14.37
N THR A 170 27.12 -24.95 -13.22
CA THR A 170 26.61 -24.14 -12.11
C THR A 170 27.20 -22.73 -12.00
N GLY A 171 28.12 -22.35 -12.89
CA GLY A 171 28.87 -21.10 -12.81
C GLY A 171 28.00 -19.85 -12.77
N ALA A 172 28.34 -18.92 -11.89
CA ALA A 172 27.61 -17.67 -11.69
C ALA A 172 28.34 -16.44 -12.26
N ILE A 173 27.61 -15.34 -12.48
CA ILE A 173 28.18 -14.00 -12.66
C ILE A 173 27.93 -13.20 -11.39
N ILE A 174 28.99 -12.59 -10.85
CA ILE A 174 28.90 -11.56 -9.80
C ILE A 174 29.41 -10.25 -10.40
N ASN A 175 28.61 -9.19 -10.37
CA ASN A 175 29.05 -7.83 -10.69
C ASN A 175 29.02 -6.93 -9.46
N ALA A 176 30.20 -6.45 -9.05
CA ALA A 176 30.37 -5.41 -8.03
C ALA A 176 30.99 -4.13 -8.61
N ALA A 177 31.04 -4.00 -9.94
CA ALA A 177 31.65 -2.89 -10.67
C ALA A 177 30.59 -2.02 -11.36
N ASP A 178 30.98 -0.81 -11.74
CA ASP A 178 30.18 0.08 -12.59
C ASP A 178 30.46 -0.24 -14.07
N LEU A 179 29.69 -1.17 -14.64
CA LEU A 179 29.86 -1.63 -16.02
C LEU A 179 29.02 -0.77 -16.98
N GLN A 180 29.68 0.09 -17.74
CA GLN A 180 29.04 0.95 -18.74
C GLN A 180 29.33 0.51 -20.19
N VAL A 181 28.33 0.62 -21.08
CA VAL A 181 28.52 0.57 -22.54
C VAL A 181 28.10 1.90 -23.18
N ASN A 182 28.58 2.16 -24.41
CA ASN A 182 28.22 3.36 -25.17
C ASN A 182 26.71 3.42 -25.50
N THR A 183 26.19 4.63 -25.69
CA THR A 183 24.77 4.90 -26.04
C THR A 183 24.25 4.00 -27.17
N GLY A 184 23.07 3.41 -26.97
CA GLY A 184 22.45 2.50 -27.95
C GLY A 184 23.19 1.17 -28.14
N ARG A 185 23.86 0.67 -27.10
CA ARG A 185 24.49 -0.67 -27.03
C ARG A 185 23.80 -1.56 -26.00
N SER A 186 24.11 -2.85 -26.06
CA SER A 186 23.59 -3.84 -25.12
C SER A 186 24.65 -4.35 -24.16
N LEU A 187 24.25 -4.55 -22.90
CA LEU A 187 25.05 -5.16 -21.83
C LEU A 187 24.29 -6.41 -21.34
N ASN A 188 24.86 -7.58 -21.63
CA ASN A 188 24.22 -8.88 -21.34
C ASN A 188 25.02 -9.68 -20.30
N LEU A 189 24.35 -10.17 -19.26
CA LEU A 189 24.89 -11.08 -18.24
C LEU A 189 24.04 -12.37 -18.22
N PHE A 190 24.53 -13.46 -18.81
CA PHE A 190 23.79 -14.73 -18.94
C PHE A 190 24.49 -15.86 -18.18
N ALA A 191 23.97 -16.31 -17.04
CA ALA A 191 24.65 -17.28 -16.18
C ALA A 191 23.71 -18.34 -15.61
N SER A 192 24.24 -19.31 -14.86
CA SER A 192 23.40 -20.22 -14.09
C SER A 192 22.79 -19.51 -12.87
N ASN A 193 23.49 -18.53 -12.30
CA ASN A 193 22.99 -17.57 -11.32
C ASN A 193 23.63 -16.19 -11.58
N VAL A 194 22.89 -15.09 -11.41
CA VAL A 194 23.37 -13.72 -11.62
C VAL A 194 23.20 -12.92 -10.32
N VAL A 195 24.26 -12.23 -9.89
CA VAL A 195 24.24 -11.34 -8.72
C VAL A 195 24.83 -9.99 -9.07
N ASN A 196 24.04 -8.92 -8.96
CA ASN A 196 24.47 -7.55 -9.21
C ASN A 196 24.46 -6.73 -7.90
N THR A 197 25.59 -6.13 -7.56
CA THR A 197 25.77 -5.16 -6.45
C THR A 197 26.42 -3.84 -6.89
N GLY A 198 27.11 -3.81 -8.04
CA GLY A 198 27.59 -2.59 -8.70
C GLY A 198 26.58 -1.98 -9.69
N THR A 199 26.96 -0.92 -10.42
CA THR A 199 26.08 -0.28 -11.41
C THR A 199 26.13 -0.98 -12.77
N LEU A 200 25.01 -1.00 -13.51
CA LEU A 200 24.98 -1.35 -14.93
C LEU A 200 24.42 -0.19 -15.75
N THR A 201 25.15 0.28 -16.77
CA THR A 201 24.72 1.46 -17.57
C THR A 201 24.78 1.19 -19.08
N ALA A 202 23.66 1.43 -19.76
CA ALA A 202 23.51 1.34 -21.21
C ALA A 202 22.48 2.36 -21.73
N GLU A 203 22.86 3.65 -21.71
CA GLU A 203 22.03 4.80 -22.14
C GLU A 203 21.31 4.53 -23.48
N GLN A 204 19.98 4.68 -23.53
CA GLN A 204 19.13 4.40 -24.70
C GLN A 204 19.32 2.96 -25.28
N GLY A 205 19.79 2.03 -24.46
CA GLY A 205 20.32 0.72 -24.84
C GLY A 205 19.48 -0.45 -24.36
N ASN A 206 20.13 -1.58 -24.09
CA ASN A 206 19.47 -2.77 -23.54
C ASN A 206 20.34 -3.44 -22.47
N ILE A 207 19.79 -3.72 -21.30
CA ILE A 207 20.46 -4.47 -20.24
C ILE A 207 19.69 -5.78 -20.03
N GLN A 208 20.39 -6.91 -20.05
CA GLN A 208 19.76 -8.24 -19.93
C GLN A 208 20.48 -9.09 -18.88
N LEU A 209 19.81 -9.39 -17.78
CA LEU A 209 20.28 -10.26 -16.70
C LEU A 209 19.45 -11.53 -16.74
N ILE A 210 20.06 -12.67 -17.07
CA ILE A 210 19.35 -13.94 -17.25
C ILE A 210 20.06 -15.02 -16.45
N ALA A 211 19.39 -15.52 -15.41
CA ALA A 211 19.76 -16.77 -14.77
C ALA A 211 19.04 -17.94 -15.45
N VAL A 212 19.80 -18.90 -15.97
CA VAL A 212 19.35 -20.06 -16.72
C VAL A 212 19.58 -21.31 -15.86
N PRO A 213 18.54 -22.04 -15.42
CA PRO A 213 18.73 -23.28 -14.65
C PRO A 213 19.61 -24.29 -15.39
N GLU A 214 20.30 -25.16 -14.65
CA GLU A 214 21.19 -26.19 -15.20
C GLU A 214 20.56 -27.01 -16.34
N THR A 215 21.38 -27.38 -17.32
CA THR A 215 21.02 -28.20 -18.49
C THR A 215 19.96 -27.56 -19.41
N ASN A 216 20.16 -26.31 -19.85
CA ASN A 216 19.23 -25.62 -20.76
C ASN A 216 19.91 -24.82 -21.89
N ASN A 217 19.14 -24.52 -22.94
CA ASN A 217 19.56 -23.67 -24.06
C ASN A 217 18.77 -22.35 -24.08
N LEU A 218 19.46 -21.21 -23.99
CA LEU A 218 18.89 -19.88 -24.23
C LEU A 218 18.99 -19.53 -25.73
N ARG A 219 17.87 -19.20 -26.37
CA ARG A 219 17.82 -18.82 -27.79
C ARG A 219 17.64 -17.31 -27.95
N LEU A 220 18.39 -16.70 -28.87
CA LEU A 220 18.29 -15.27 -29.21
C LEU A 220 17.86 -15.05 -30.67
N ASN A 221 17.26 -13.90 -30.95
CA ASN A 221 16.96 -13.42 -32.29
C ASN A 221 18.18 -12.73 -32.94
N GLN A 222 18.07 -12.36 -34.22
CA GLN A 222 19.18 -11.73 -34.97
C GLN A 222 19.58 -10.33 -34.46
N ASN A 223 18.80 -9.73 -33.56
CA ASN A 223 19.09 -8.45 -32.90
C ASN A 223 19.72 -8.63 -31.50
N GLY A 224 19.87 -9.87 -31.01
CA GLY A 224 20.39 -10.16 -29.67
C GLY A 224 19.36 -10.09 -28.52
N GLN A 225 18.07 -10.00 -28.84
CA GLN A 225 16.98 -10.14 -27.87
C GLN A 225 16.61 -11.62 -27.71
N ILE A 226 15.99 -11.99 -26.59
CA ILE A 226 15.59 -13.37 -26.29
C ILE A 226 14.46 -13.84 -27.23
N LEU A 227 14.49 -15.12 -27.61
CA LEU A 227 13.37 -15.83 -28.23
C LEU A 227 12.70 -16.82 -27.27
N GLY A 228 13.47 -17.42 -26.35
CA GLY A 228 12.94 -18.30 -25.31
C GLY A 228 13.98 -19.28 -24.76
N LEU A 229 13.52 -20.15 -23.87
CA LEU A 229 14.32 -21.23 -23.27
C LEU A 229 13.90 -22.59 -23.82
N GLU A 230 14.86 -23.41 -24.23
CA GLU A 230 14.64 -24.77 -24.71
C GLU A 230 15.09 -25.79 -23.66
N LEU A 231 14.13 -26.57 -23.15
CA LEU A 231 14.31 -27.57 -22.09
C LEU A 231 14.66 -28.96 -22.66
N PRO A 232 15.82 -29.55 -22.32
CA PRO A 232 16.06 -30.98 -22.37
C PRO A 232 15.22 -31.74 -21.33
N MET A 233 15.16 -33.07 -21.42
CA MET A 233 14.45 -33.86 -20.42
C MET A 233 15.20 -33.85 -19.07
N PRO A 234 14.49 -33.69 -17.93
CA PRO A 234 15.12 -33.50 -16.63
C PRO A 234 15.90 -34.74 -16.16
N SER A 235 17.12 -34.53 -15.68
CA SER A 235 17.93 -35.55 -15.01
C SER A 235 17.86 -35.39 -13.49
N GLU A 236 17.26 -36.35 -12.79
CA GLU A 236 17.26 -36.36 -11.32
C GLU A 236 18.67 -36.55 -10.74
N ASN A 237 18.96 -35.86 -9.62
CA ASN A 237 20.18 -35.90 -8.80
C ASN A 237 21.39 -35.10 -9.32
N LEU A 238 21.42 -33.80 -9.01
CA LEU A 238 22.64 -33.00 -8.85
C LEU A 238 22.59 -32.23 -7.52
N SER A 239 23.75 -31.81 -6.99
CA SER A 239 23.89 -31.23 -5.65
C SER A 239 24.43 -29.80 -5.70
N LEU A 240 23.66 -28.83 -5.20
CA LEU A 240 23.98 -27.40 -5.25
C LEU A 240 25.11 -27.02 -4.27
N VAL A 241 26.28 -26.63 -4.79
CA VAL A 241 27.18 -25.59 -4.21
C VAL A 241 28.04 -25.00 -5.33
N ASP A 242 28.04 -23.68 -5.55
CA ASP A 242 29.09 -23.03 -6.34
C ASP A 242 29.39 -21.57 -5.94
N LEU A 243 28.36 -20.72 -5.78
CA LEU A 243 28.55 -19.32 -5.35
C LEU A 243 29.30 -19.17 -4.00
N PRO A 244 29.09 -20.05 -2.98
CA PRO A 244 29.95 -20.06 -1.80
C PRO A 244 31.42 -20.34 -2.12
N GLN A 245 31.73 -21.21 -3.10
CA GLN A 245 33.13 -21.50 -3.48
C GLN A 245 33.79 -20.30 -4.18
N LEU A 246 33.08 -19.66 -5.12
CA LEU A 246 33.45 -18.39 -5.76
C LEU A 246 33.81 -17.29 -4.75
N LEU A 247 33.08 -17.21 -3.63
CA LEU A 247 33.32 -16.23 -2.58
C LEU A 247 34.35 -16.67 -1.51
N THR A 248 34.59 -17.96 -1.30
CA THR A 248 35.63 -18.47 -0.38
C THR A 248 37.07 -18.36 -0.91
N GLY A 249 37.41 -17.22 -1.53
CA GLY A 249 38.77 -16.87 -1.95
C GLY A 249 39.46 -15.81 -1.09
N GLY A 250 38.69 -14.96 -0.40
CA GLY A 250 39.20 -13.83 0.38
C GLY A 250 38.17 -12.70 0.47
N ASN A 251 38.59 -11.52 0.96
CA ASN A 251 37.74 -10.33 0.93
C ASN A 251 37.79 -9.70 -0.48
N LEU A 252 36.88 -10.11 -1.36
CA LEU A 252 36.90 -9.82 -2.81
C LEU A 252 36.25 -8.48 -3.22
N GLY A 253 35.84 -7.64 -2.27
CA GLY A 253 35.18 -6.35 -2.60
C GLY A 253 33.78 -6.50 -3.23
N THR A 254 33.15 -7.67 -3.13
CA THR A 254 31.87 -7.93 -3.83
C THR A 254 30.62 -7.41 -3.09
N GLY A 255 30.79 -6.88 -1.87
CA GLY A 255 29.69 -6.62 -0.93
C GLY A 255 29.06 -7.88 -0.31
N LEU A 256 29.58 -9.08 -0.60
CA LEU A 256 29.01 -10.36 -0.18
C LEU A 256 29.86 -11.07 0.88
N THR A 257 29.21 -11.87 1.72
CA THR A 257 29.81 -12.72 2.76
C THR A 257 29.30 -14.16 2.67
N VAL A 258 30.06 -15.10 3.23
CA VAL A 258 29.67 -16.52 3.32
C VAL A 258 29.73 -16.96 4.77
N GLU A 259 28.58 -17.35 5.33
CA GLU A 259 28.47 -17.92 6.67
C GLU A 259 27.75 -19.26 6.60
N ASN A 260 28.31 -20.32 7.21
CA ASN A 260 27.69 -21.65 7.28
C ASN A 260 27.24 -22.24 5.91
N ASN A 261 27.93 -21.88 4.81
CA ASN A 261 27.59 -22.21 3.42
C ASN A 261 26.33 -21.50 2.86
N THR A 262 25.87 -20.44 3.53
CA THR A 262 24.87 -19.48 3.03
C THR A 262 25.59 -18.21 2.56
N VAL A 263 25.19 -17.66 1.41
CA VAL A 263 25.67 -16.36 0.94
C VAL A 263 24.74 -15.26 1.46
N LYS A 264 25.33 -14.18 1.98
CA LYS A 264 24.62 -13.02 2.50
C LYS A 264 25.19 -11.72 1.97
N LEU A 265 24.37 -10.69 1.86
CA LEU A 265 24.84 -9.30 1.72
C LEU A 265 25.55 -8.87 3.01
N ALA A 266 26.73 -8.26 2.90
CA ALA A 266 27.60 -7.95 4.04
C ALA A 266 26.99 -6.92 5.01
N SER A 267 26.28 -5.92 4.46
CA SER A 267 25.69 -4.80 5.21
C SER A 267 24.41 -5.20 5.96
N THR A 268 23.44 -5.78 5.27
CA THR A 268 22.09 -6.08 5.81
C THR A 268 21.93 -7.49 6.37
N GLN A 269 22.89 -8.38 6.15
CA GLN A 269 22.78 -9.83 6.39
C GLN A 269 21.69 -10.56 5.55
N THR A 270 21.06 -9.89 4.57
CA THR A 270 20.06 -10.48 3.65
C THR A 270 20.63 -11.73 2.99
N VAL A 271 19.92 -12.85 3.09
CA VAL A 271 20.32 -14.13 2.48
C VAL A 271 20.01 -14.10 0.98
N ILE A 272 21.03 -14.33 0.14
CA ILE A 272 20.84 -14.45 -1.31
C ILE A 272 20.40 -15.90 -1.63
N PRO A 273 19.28 -16.13 -2.33
CA PRO A 273 18.83 -17.48 -2.70
C PRO A 273 19.87 -18.27 -3.52
N GLN A 274 20.26 -19.43 -3.01
CA GLN A 274 21.28 -20.31 -3.58
C GLN A 274 20.68 -21.46 -4.42
N ILE A 275 19.59 -21.17 -5.13
CA ILE A 275 18.91 -22.09 -6.04
C ILE A 275 19.32 -21.80 -7.48
N SER A 276 19.57 -22.85 -8.27
CA SER A 276 19.96 -22.75 -9.68
C SER A 276 18.92 -21.94 -10.46
N GLY A 277 19.36 -20.98 -11.28
CA GLY A 277 18.48 -20.02 -11.94
C GLY A 277 18.11 -18.81 -11.08
N SER A 278 18.87 -18.44 -10.04
CA SER A 278 18.58 -17.22 -9.27
C SER A 278 19.20 -15.93 -9.84
N THR A 279 18.43 -14.85 -9.84
CA THR A 279 18.88 -13.49 -10.18
C THR A 279 18.65 -12.57 -8.99
N PHE A 280 19.73 -12.03 -8.42
CA PHE A 280 19.70 -11.05 -7.32
C PHE A 280 20.23 -9.71 -7.80
N ILE A 281 19.49 -8.63 -7.54
CA ILE A 281 19.84 -7.27 -7.97
C ILE A 281 19.75 -6.31 -6.79
N ARG A 282 20.80 -5.51 -6.65
CA ARG A 282 20.90 -4.29 -5.85
C ARG A 282 21.52 -3.19 -6.70
N ASN A 283 21.40 -1.94 -6.24
CA ASN A 283 21.99 -0.74 -6.83
C ASN A 283 21.36 -0.37 -8.19
N LEU A 284 21.96 0.57 -8.91
CA LEU A 284 21.43 1.17 -10.14
C LEU A 284 21.64 0.28 -11.38
N ILE A 285 20.57 0.11 -12.15
CA ILE A 285 20.57 -0.35 -13.54
C ILE A 285 19.94 0.78 -14.36
N ASP A 286 20.74 1.41 -15.22
CA ASP A 286 20.39 2.62 -15.96
C ASP A 286 20.45 2.36 -17.49
N ALA A 287 19.31 2.48 -18.15
CA ALA A 287 19.23 2.58 -19.61
C ALA A 287 18.37 3.79 -20.03
N SER A 288 18.34 4.85 -19.21
CA SER A 288 17.67 6.12 -19.49
C SER A 288 18.28 6.89 -20.67
N GLY A 289 17.70 8.02 -21.06
CA GLY A 289 18.29 8.94 -22.06
C GLY A 289 17.30 9.87 -22.75
N ASP A 290 17.50 10.21 -24.03
CA ASP A 290 16.47 10.91 -24.82
C ASP A 290 15.25 10.02 -25.11
N LEU A 291 15.49 8.72 -25.26
CA LEU A 291 14.48 7.66 -25.34
C LEU A 291 14.85 6.58 -24.32
N GLY A 292 13.89 6.08 -23.56
CA GLY A 292 14.11 4.98 -22.63
C GLY A 292 14.58 3.70 -23.32
N GLY A 293 15.55 3.02 -22.70
CA GLY A 293 16.06 1.73 -23.14
C GLY A 293 15.19 0.54 -22.70
N ASN A 294 15.79 -0.65 -22.64
CA ASN A 294 15.11 -1.87 -22.20
C ASN A 294 15.90 -2.58 -21.10
N VAL A 295 15.23 -3.06 -20.05
CA VAL A 295 15.82 -3.84 -18.96
C VAL A 295 15.06 -5.16 -18.81
N ASN A 296 15.74 -6.27 -19.11
CA ASN A 296 15.19 -7.62 -19.05
C ASN A 296 15.85 -8.40 -17.91
N ILE A 297 15.06 -8.81 -16.91
CA ILE A 297 15.51 -9.52 -15.72
C ILE A 297 14.76 -10.85 -15.62
N PHE A 298 15.49 -11.95 -15.83
CA PHE A 298 14.93 -13.30 -15.88
C PHE A 298 15.70 -14.27 -14.98
N GLY A 299 14.98 -15.26 -14.47
CA GLY A 299 15.48 -16.30 -13.57
C GLY A 299 14.32 -17.17 -13.10
N GLN A 300 14.59 -18.33 -12.50
CA GLN A 300 13.58 -19.12 -11.79
C GLN A 300 13.19 -18.48 -10.45
N ALA A 301 14.09 -17.72 -9.82
CA ALA A 301 13.76 -16.88 -8.67
C ALA A 301 14.49 -15.53 -8.78
N ILE A 302 13.76 -14.45 -8.58
CA ILE A 302 14.25 -13.08 -8.73
C ILE A 302 14.05 -12.31 -7.43
N ALA A 303 15.07 -11.57 -7.01
CA ALA A 303 15.01 -10.67 -5.86
C ALA A 303 15.65 -9.31 -6.22
N LEU A 304 14.88 -8.24 -6.09
CA LEU A 304 15.33 -6.86 -6.13
C LEU A 304 15.37 -6.34 -4.67
N ASN A 305 16.54 -5.91 -4.21
CA ASN A 305 16.78 -5.42 -2.85
C ASN A 305 17.64 -4.15 -2.91
N ASP A 306 17.09 -3.00 -2.53
CA ASP A 306 17.72 -1.68 -2.73
C ASP A 306 18.18 -1.48 -4.19
N ALA A 307 17.29 -1.80 -5.14
CA ALA A 307 17.55 -1.78 -6.57
C ALA A 307 16.82 -0.63 -7.26
N THR A 308 17.52 0.19 -8.04
CA THR A 308 16.89 1.21 -8.90
C THR A 308 17.03 0.79 -10.36
N LEU A 309 15.91 0.54 -11.04
CA LEU A 309 15.86 0.35 -12.48
C LEU A 309 15.35 1.66 -13.10
N ASP A 310 16.22 2.40 -13.80
CA ASP A 310 15.83 3.63 -14.49
C ASP A 310 15.97 3.48 -16.01
N ILE A 311 14.83 3.55 -16.69
CA ILE A 311 14.68 3.52 -18.15
C ILE A 311 13.83 4.70 -18.63
N SER A 312 13.79 5.77 -17.84
CA SER A 312 13.04 6.99 -18.16
C SER A 312 13.66 7.71 -19.35
N GLY A 313 12.88 8.51 -20.08
CA GLY A 313 13.39 9.25 -21.24
C GLY A 313 12.73 10.59 -21.47
N ASN A 314 13.45 11.52 -22.09
CA ASN A 314 12.93 12.86 -22.41
C ASN A 314 11.68 12.78 -23.32
N TYR A 315 11.67 11.86 -24.29
CA TYR A 315 10.64 11.78 -25.33
C TYR A 315 9.85 10.45 -25.37
N SER A 316 10.18 9.50 -24.50
CA SER A 316 9.48 8.22 -24.30
C SER A 316 10.07 7.49 -23.10
N GLY A 317 9.24 6.87 -22.27
CA GLY A 317 9.67 5.79 -21.39
C GLY A 317 10.14 4.56 -22.19
N GLY A 318 10.91 3.68 -21.53
CA GLY A 318 11.41 2.41 -22.09
C GLY A 318 10.53 1.20 -21.74
N ASN A 319 11.12 0.00 -21.67
CA ASN A 319 10.44 -1.21 -21.15
C ASN A 319 11.26 -1.97 -20.09
N ILE A 320 10.67 -2.29 -18.94
CA ILE A 320 11.21 -3.22 -17.94
C ILE A 320 10.39 -4.52 -17.97
N LEU A 321 11.07 -5.67 -18.06
CA LEU A 321 10.48 -6.99 -17.85
C LEU A 321 11.19 -7.69 -16.68
N VAL A 322 10.45 -8.02 -15.61
CA VAL A 322 10.95 -8.77 -14.45
C VAL A 322 10.16 -10.07 -14.31
N GLY A 323 10.82 -11.21 -14.53
CA GLY A 323 10.26 -12.54 -14.26
C GLY A 323 9.24 -13.07 -15.26
N GLY A 324 8.89 -12.33 -16.32
CA GLY A 324 8.06 -12.84 -17.42
C GLY A 324 7.78 -11.78 -18.49
N ALA A 325 7.00 -12.18 -19.49
CA ALA A 325 6.29 -11.25 -20.37
C ALA A 325 4.91 -10.92 -19.78
N PHE A 326 4.21 -9.95 -20.38
CA PHE A 326 2.83 -9.59 -20.02
C PHE A 326 1.92 -10.82 -19.90
N GLN A 327 1.20 -10.95 -18.79
CA GLN A 327 0.35 -12.09 -18.40
C GLN A 327 1.03 -13.47 -18.52
N GLY A 328 2.36 -13.53 -18.36
CA GLY A 328 3.14 -14.76 -18.52
C GLY A 328 3.09 -15.36 -19.92
N SER A 329 2.79 -14.56 -20.93
CA SER A 329 2.55 -15.01 -22.31
C SER A 329 3.84 -15.30 -23.09
N GLY A 330 3.69 -15.99 -24.24
CA GLY A 330 4.80 -16.30 -25.15
C GLY A 330 5.79 -17.34 -24.60
N ASP A 331 7.00 -17.34 -25.18
CA ASP A 331 8.07 -18.32 -24.93
C ASP A 331 9.22 -17.76 -24.05
N LEU A 332 9.08 -16.54 -23.49
CA LEU A 332 10.10 -15.95 -22.62
C LEU A 332 10.22 -16.70 -21.28
N PRO A 333 11.40 -16.70 -20.62
CA PRO A 333 11.58 -17.36 -19.34
C PRO A 333 10.63 -16.77 -18.28
N ARG A 334 9.98 -17.63 -17.49
CA ARG A 334 9.09 -17.22 -16.40
C ARG A 334 9.66 -17.64 -15.05
N ALA A 335 9.67 -16.72 -14.10
CA ALA A 335 10.09 -16.97 -12.72
C ALA A 335 9.05 -17.82 -12.00
N LEU A 336 9.49 -18.68 -11.07
CA LEU A 336 8.58 -19.29 -10.10
C LEU A 336 8.23 -18.28 -8.99
N THR A 337 9.20 -17.43 -8.59
CA THR A 337 9.00 -16.36 -7.61
C THR A 337 9.73 -15.07 -7.98
N THR A 338 9.07 -13.93 -7.79
CA THR A 338 9.64 -12.60 -8.01
C THR A 338 9.37 -11.74 -6.77
N SER A 339 10.41 -11.17 -6.17
CA SER A 339 10.31 -10.35 -4.96
C SER A 339 10.98 -8.99 -5.15
N ILE A 340 10.28 -7.91 -4.78
CA ILE A 340 10.72 -6.52 -4.91
C ILE A 340 10.40 -5.78 -3.61
N ASP A 341 11.44 -5.30 -2.91
CA ASP A 341 11.31 -4.71 -1.58
C ASP A 341 10.97 -3.20 -1.56
N ALA A 342 10.57 -2.69 -0.38
CA ALA A 342 10.24 -1.27 -0.15
C ALA A 342 11.33 -0.25 -0.53
N THR A 343 12.58 -0.68 -0.71
CA THR A 343 13.70 0.21 -1.09
C THR A 343 14.00 0.19 -2.59
N SER A 344 13.29 -0.64 -3.36
CA SER A 344 13.50 -0.78 -4.80
C SER A 344 12.56 0.13 -5.61
N PHE A 345 13.10 0.74 -6.67
CA PHE A 345 12.41 1.70 -7.54
C PHE A 345 12.51 1.27 -9.01
N LEU A 346 11.38 1.24 -9.72
CA LEU A 346 11.30 0.94 -11.14
C LEU A 346 10.70 2.16 -11.86
N LYS A 347 11.42 2.75 -12.82
CA LYS A 347 10.99 3.98 -13.50
C LYS A 347 11.10 3.88 -15.02
N ALA A 348 10.01 4.20 -15.69
CA ALA A 348 9.87 4.30 -17.14
C ALA A 348 9.10 5.58 -17.53
N ASP A 349 9.43 6.69 -16.87
CA ASP A 349 8.74 7.96 -17.04
C ASP A 349 9.11 8.64 -18.37
N ALA A 350 8.16 9.35 -18.98
CA ALA A 350 8.46 10.38 -19.97
C ALA A 350 8.66 11.74 -19.27
N MET A 351 9.83 12.35 -19.46
CA MET A 351 10.23 13.52 -18.65
C MET A 351 9.84 14.88 -19.24
N ASP A 352 9.67 14.99 -20.57
CA ASP A 352 9.30 16.25 -21.25
C ASP A 352 8.05 16.09 -22.14
N VAL A 353 8.18 15.46 -23.31
CA VAL A 353 7.08 15.25 -24.27
C VAL A 353 7.15 13.85 -24.85
N GLY A 354 6.33 12.94 -24.33
CA GLY A 354 6.36 11.52 -24.68
C GLY A 354 5.39 10.70 -23.83
N ASN A 355 5.18 9.44 -24.23
CA ASN A 355 4.36 8.52 -23.44
C ASN A 355 5.22 7.77 -22.42
N GLY A 356 4.61 7.44 -21.27
CA GLY A 356 5.19 6.54 -20.28
C GLY A 356 5.43 5.14 -20.85
N GLY A 357 6.39 4.43 -20.28
CA GLY A 357 6.85 3.13 -20.76
C GLY A 357 6.04 1.92 -20.25
N GLU A 358 6.63 0.74 -20.38
CA GLU A 358 6.05 -0.54 -19.92
C GLU A 358 6.87 -1.09 -18.74
N ILE A 359 6.22 -1.52 -17.64
CA ILE A 359 6.87 -2.19 -16.52
C ILE A 359 6.09 -3.44 -16.12
N ILE A 360 6.62 -4.62 -16.48
CA ILE A 360 5.99 -5.92 -16.21
C ILE A 360 6.73 -6.63 -15.08
N ILE A 361 6.00 -7.04 -14.05
CA ILE A 361 6.47 -7.89 -12.95
C ILE A 361 5.60 -9.15 -12.90
N TRP A 362 6.22 -10.31 -13.16
CA TRP A 362 5.53 -11.60 -13.29
C TRP A 362 6.20 -12.72 -12.48
N SER A 363 5.40 -13.72 -12.11
CA SER A 363 5.87 -15.07 -11.74
C SER A 363 4.78 -16.13 -12.01
N ASP A 364 5.15 -17.40 -12.10
CA ASP A 364 4.23 -18.54 -12.24
C ASP A 364 3.73 -19.09 -10.88
N GLY A 365 4.28 -18.61 -9.76
CA GLY A 365 4.04 -19.17 -8.42
C GLY A 365 3.73 -18.12 -7.34
N ARG A 366 4.65 -17.20 -7.06
CA ARG A 366 4.44 -16.10 -6.09
C ARG A 366 5.16 -14.81 -6.48
N THR A 367 4.41 -13.70 -6.52
CA THR A 367 4.98 -12.35 -6.64
C THR A 367 4.80 -11.61 -5.31
N ASP A 368 5.90 -11.09 -4.77
CA ASP A 368 5.96 -10.28 -3.55
C ASP A 368 6.34 -8.84 -3.95
N PHE A 369 5.44 -7.87 -3.82
CA PHE A 369 5.68 -6.48 -4.23
C PHE A 369 5.42 -5.47 -3.12
N ASP A 370 6.49 -4.77 -2.73
CA ASP A 370 6.52 -3.74 -1.70
C ASP A 370 7.23 -2.45 -2.19
N GLY A 371 7.88 -2.49 -3.36
CA GLY A 371 8.63 -1.37 -3.94
C GLY A 371 7.81 -0.29 -4.64
N PHE A 372 8.51 0.58 -5.37
CA PHE A 372 7.96 1.72 -6.10
C PHE A 372 8.01 1.51 -7.62
N LEU A 373 7.00 1.98 -8.34
CA LEU A 373 6.86 1.89 -9.80
C LEU A 373 6.35 3.21 -10.37
N SER A 374 6.98 3.72 -11.43
CA SER A 374 6.52 4.93 -12.13
C SER A 374 6.63 4.78 -13.65
N ALA A 375 5.58 5.12 -14.38
CA ALA A 375 5.59 5.23 -15.84
C ALA A 375 4.67 6.36 -16.31
N GLN A 376 4.96 7.59 -15.87
CA GLN A 376 4.17 8.78 -16.12
C GLN A 376 4.29 9.29 -17.56
N GLY A 377 3.24 9.98 -18.02
CA GLY A 377 3.23 10.71 -19.29
C GLY A 377 3.95 12.06 -19.19
N GLY A 378 4.49 12.54 -20.32
CA GLY A 378 5.33 13.73 -20.39
C GLY A 378 4.69 15.00 -19.82
N LEU A 379 5.46 15.76 -19.01
CA LEU A 379 5.02 16.99 -18.36
C LEU A 379 4.39 18.01 -19.34
N ASN A 380 4.91 18.10 -20.57
CA ASN A 380 4.43 18.97 -21.64
C ASN A 380 3.55 18.25 -22.68
N GLY A 381 3.22 16.97 -22.47
CA GLY A 381 2.25 16.20 -23.26
C GLY A 381 2.65 14.74 -23.49
N GLY A 382 1.66 13.84 -23.43
CA GLY A 382 1.79 12.41 -23.69
C GLY A 382 1.04 11.57 -22.66
N ASP A 383 0.64 10.36 -23.04
CA ASP A 383 -0.14 9.45 -22.18
C ASP A 383 0.77 8.69 -21.20
N ALA A 384 0.26 8.28 -20.05
CA ALA A 384 1.00 7.42 -19.14
C ALA A 384 1.03 5.95 -19.60
N GLY A 385 1.94 5.19 -19.00
CA GLY A 385 2.34 3.86 -19.43
C GLY A 385 1.49 2.69 -18.93
N LEU A 386 2.00 1.49 -19.15
CA LEU A 386 1.41 0.23 -18.71
C LEU A 386 2.26 -0.37 -17.58
N ALA A 387 1.61 -0.79 -16.50
CA ALA A 387 2.22 -1.61 -15.46
C ALA A 387 1.47 -2.92 -15.28
N GLU A 388 2.21 -4.00 -15.01
CA GLU A 388 1.66 -5.25 -14.50
C GLU A 388 2.40 -5.65 -13.24
N VAL A 389 1.66 -6.00 -12.18
CA VAL A 389 2.21 -6.59 -10.95
C VAL A 389 1.41 -7.85 -10.63
N SER A 390 1.79 -8.96 -11.25
CA SER A 390 1.02 -10.19 -11.29
C SER A 390 1.82 -11.41 -10.86
N SER A 391 1.12 -12.48 -10.51
CA SER A 391 1.64 -13.85 -10.50
C SER A 391 0.55 -14.75 -11.06
N LYS A 392 0.87 -15.81 -11.80
CA LYS A 392 -0.13 -16.83 -12.12
C LYS A 392 -0.73 -17.47 -10.85
N GLY A 393 0.07 -17.55 -9.79
CA GLY A 393 -0.30 -18.14 -8.50
C GLY A 393 -0.78 -17.07 -7.53
N PHE A 394 0.07 -16.77 -6.55
CA PHE A 394 -0.22 -15.86 -5.45
C PHE A 394 0.43 -14.48 -5.66
N LEU A 395 -0.32 -13.41 -5.41
CA LEU A 395 0.17 -12.04 -5.42
C LEU A 395 0.08 -11.44 -4.01
N ASP A 396 1.22 -11.10 -3.43
CA ASP A 396 1.31 -10.30 -2.21
C ASP A 396 1.61 -8.83 -2.59
N LEU A 397 0.60 -7.97 -2.41
CA LEU A 397 0.72 -6.52 -2.55
C LEU A 397 0.74 -5.90 -1.17
N ALA A 398 1.89 -5.39 -0.75
CA ALA A 398 2.02 -4.77 0.55
C ALA A 398 1.15 -3.51 0.67
N SER A 399 0.40 -3.41 1.78
CA SER A 399 -0.60 -2.35 2.04
C SER A 399 -0.04 -0.94 1.82
N GLY A 400 -0.79 -0.07 1.13
CA GLY A 400 -0.31 1.25 0.71
C GLY A 400 0.41 1.25 -0.66
N TRP A 401 0.39 0.14 -1.41
CA TRP A 401 0.89 0.09 -2.80
C TRP A 401 0.30 1.19 -3.70
N SER A 402 -0.91 1.66 -3.40
CA SER A 402 -1.60 2.77 -4.06
C SER A 402 -0.83 4.09 -4.08
N GLN A 403 0.09 4.30 -3.13
CA GLN A 403 0.95 5.49 -3.06
C GLN A 403 2.34 5.26 -3.68
N ARG A 404 2.63 4.03 -4.11
CA ARG A 404 3.94 3.58 -4.61
C ARG A 404 3.95 3.32 -6.11
N ILE A 405 2.79 3.16 -6.73
CA ILE A 405 2.61 2.99 -8.18
C ILE A 405 2.05 4.29 -8.77
N ASN A 406 2.78 4.94 -9.66
CA ASN A 406 2.36 6.18 -10.33
C ASN A 406 2.27 6.01 -11.86
N LEU A 407 1.04 6.11 -12.37
CA LEU A 407 0.71 6.07 -13.80
C LEU A 407 -0.14 7.27 -14.22
N GLY A 408 0.05 8.43 -13.58
CA GLY A 408 -0.63 9.68 -13.94
C GLY A 408 -0.01 10.38 -15.14
N ALA A 409 -0.81 11.21 -15.83
CA ALA A 409 -0.37 12.03 -16.95
C ALA A 409 -1.01 13.42 -16.89
N SER A 410 -0.23 14.45 -16.53
CA SER A 410 -0.74 15.82 -16.37
C SER A 410 -1.27 16.45 -17.67
N ASN A 411 -0.88 15.93 -18.83
CA ASN A 411 -1.24 16.43 -20.17
C ASN A 411 -1.50 15.28 -21.18
N GLY A 412 -2.12 14.18 -20.72
CA GLY A 412 -2.49 13.03 -21.56
C GLY A 412 -3.56 12.16 -20.90
N ASN A 413 -3.77 10.95 -21.42
CA ASN A 413 -4.58 9.94 -20.75
C ASN A 413 -3.75 9.26 -19.64
N SER A 414 -4.39 8.89 -18.53
CA SER A 414 -3.75 8.07 -17.49
C SER A 414 -3.41 6.68 -18.00
N GLY A 415 -2.43 6.04 -17.34
CA GLY A 415 -1.99 4.69 -17.67
C GLY A 415 -2.88 3.61 -17.05
N THR A 416 -2.47 2.35 -17.20
CA THR A 416 -3.21 1.19 -16.68
C THR A 416 -2.32 0.31 -15.80
N LEU A 417 -2.82 -0.10 -14.64
CA LEU A 417 -2.25 -1.18 -13.82
C LEU A 417 -3.06 -2.47 -13.99
N LEU A 418 -2.38 -3.57 -14.30
CA LEU A 418 -2.94 -4.92 -14.29
C LEU A 418 -2.45 -5.73 -13.08
N LEU A 419 -3.37 -6.42 -12.41
CA LEU A 419 -3.13 -7.38 -11.33
C LEU A 419 -3.87 -8.69 -11.67
N ASP A 420 -3.16 -9.82 -11.87
CA ASP A 420 -3.75 -11.07 -12.45
C ASP A 420 -3.40 -12.41 -11.70
N PRO A 421 -3.64 -12.55 -10.38
CA PRO A 421 -3.50 -13.80 -9.60
C PRO A 421 -4.56 -14.89 -9.84
N THR A 422 -4.35 -16.12 -9.32
CA THR A 422 -5.32 -17.24 -9.50
C THR A 422 -6.72 -16.92 -8.95
N ASP A 423 -6.78 -16.32 -7.76
CA ASP A 423 -8.00 -16.05 -7.00
C ASP A 423 -7.85 -14.76 -6.19
N ILE A 424 -8.92 -13.97 -6.12
CA ILE A 424 -8.90 -12.63 -5.49
C ILE A 424 -9.99 -12.47 -4.44
N ARG A 425 -9.58 -11.86 -3.33
CA ARG A 425 -10.46 -11.36 -2.29
C ARG A 425 -10.23 -9.86 -2.07
N ILE A 426 -11.26 -9.06 -2.33
CA ILE A 426 -11.27 -7.63 -2.07
C ILE A 426 -11.50 -7.43 -0.57
N GLY A 427 -10.45 -7.02 0.15
CA GLY A 427 -10.45 -6.88 1.61
C GLY A 427 -10.90 -5.49 2.06
N ALA A 428 -11.65 -5.44 3.17
CA ALA A 428 -12.10 -4.19 3.79
C ALA A 428 -11.01 -3.51 4.65
N GLU A 429 -11.17 -2.23 4.99
CA GLU A 429 -10.21 -1.49 5.84
C GLU A 429 -10.05 -2.09 7.25
N GLY A 430 -9.01 -2.92 7.44
CA GLY A 430 -8.75 -3.64 8.69
C GLY A 430 -8.93 -5.15 8.59
N THR A 431 -9.29 -5.68 7.42
CA THR A 431 -8.99 -7.07 7.05
C THR A 431 -7.49 -7.26 7.16
N SER A 432 -7.04 -7.95 8.20
CA SER A 432 -5.64 -8.27 8.39
C SER A 432 -5.17 -9.15 7.23
N GLY A 433 -4.12 -8.72 6.53
CA GLY A 433 -3.31 -9.54 5.61
C GLY A 433 -2.54 -10.65 6.32
N ALA A 434 -3.16 -11.30 7.30
CA ALA A 434 -2.70 -12.51 7.95
C ALA A 434 -2.95 -13.72 7.05
N VAL A 435 -2.44 -13.61 5.81
CA VAL A 435 -1.73 -14.72 5.18
C VAL A 435 -0.87 -15.33 6.28
N SER A 436 -1.06 -16.61 6.59
CA SER A 436 -0.17 -17.26 7.54
C SER A 436 1.19 -17.35 6.86
N ILE A 437 2.10 -16.42 7.15
CA ILE A 437 3.47 -16.37 6.60
C ILE A 437 4.00 -17.80 6.63
N PRO A 438 4.12 -18.49 5.49
CA PRO A 438 4.45 -19.90 5.54
C PRO A 438 5.90 -20.00 5.99
N SER A 439 6.33 -21.18 6.47
CA SER A 439 7.74 -21.40 6.84
C SER A 439 8.70 -21.44 5.64
N SER A 440 8.30 -20.86 4.51
CA SER A 440 8.89 -20.88 3.18
C SER A 440 8.11 -19.89 2.30
N PRO A 441 8.72 -18.93 1.57
CA PRO A 441 8.03 -18.09 0.59
C PRO A 441 7.62 -18.85 -0.70
N PHE A 442 7.54 -20.18 -0.64
CA PHE A 442 7.24 -21.07 -1.76
C PHE A 442 6.04 -22.00 -1.48
N GLU A 443 5.33 -21.83 -0.36
CA GLU A 443 4.03 -22.47 -0.11
C GLU A 443 2.91 -21.49 -0.52
N PRO A 444 1.91 -21.89 -1.34
CA PRO A 444 0.82 -21.01 -1.73
C PRO A 444 -0.22 -20.86 -0.61
N ASP A 445 -0.71 -19.63 -0.39
CA ASP A 445 -1.95 -19.39 0.36
C ASP A 445 -3.16 -19.40 -0.61
N THR A 446 -4.36 -19.27 -0.06
CA THR A 446 -5.63 -19.70 -0.64
C THR A 446 -6.36 -18.67 -1.50
N ALA A 447 -6.05 -17.38 -1.36
CA ALA A 447 -6.47 -16.31 -2.29
C ALA A 447 -5.61 -15.06 -2.08
N SER A 448 -5.34 -14.29 -3.14
CA SER A 448 -4.62 -13.02 -3.05
C SER A 448 -5.55 -11.92 -2.53
N ILE A 449 -5.04 -11.02 -1.68
CA ILE A 449 -5.86 -10.01 -0.98
C ILE A 449 -5.51 -8.62 -1.51
N ILE A 450 -6.51 -7.90 -2.03
CA ILE A 450 -6.35 -6.51 -2.48
C ILE A 450 -7.26 -5.63 -1.62
N LEU A 451 -6.71 -4.59 -0.98
CA LEU A 451 -7.48 -3.72 -0.08
C LEU A 451 -8.31 -2.69 -0.86
N ASP A 452 -9.58 -2.56 -0.49
CA ASP A 452 -10.54 -1.59 -1.03
C ASP A 452 -10.02 -0.15 -0.97
N THR A 453 -9.44 0.27 0.16
CA THR A 453 -8.91 1.63 0.32
C THR A 453 -7.69 1.92 -0.55
N ASP A 454 -6.95 0.90 -1.00
CA ASP A 454 -5.84 1.09 -1.94
C ASP A 454 -6.32 1.14 -3.39
N ILE A 455 -7.34 0.34 -3.75
CA ILE A 455 -8.05 0.47 -5.03
C ILE A 455 -8.61 1.89 -5.18
N VAL A 456 -9.29 2.41 -4.16
CA VAL A 456 -9.83 3.78 -4.14
C VAL A 456 -8.74 4.84 -4.29
N ARG A 457 -7.67 4.77 -3.49
CA ARG A 457 -6.55 5.73 -3.57
C ARG A 457 -5.86 5.73 -4.93
N PHE A 458 -5.71 4.57 -5.56
CA PHE A 458 -5.07 4.45 -6.87
C PHE A 458 -5.97 5.02 -7.99
N LEU A 459 -7.28 4.76 -7.91
CA LEU A 459 -8.26 5.28 -8.86
C LEU A 459 -8.43 6.80 -8.74
N ASP A 460 -8.50 7.36 -7.53
CA ASP A 460 -8.58 8.81 -7.32
C ASP A 460 -7.23 9.51 -7.59
N GLY A 461 -6.12 8.85 -7.25
CA GLY A 461 -4.76 9.30 -7.48
C GLY A 461 -4.25 10.37 -6.50
N ILE A 462 -3.15 11.02 -6.90
CA ILE A 462 -2.50 12.07 -6.13
C ILE A 462 -2.88 13.45 -6.71
N GLU A 463 -3.14 14.42 -5.83
CA GLU A 463 -3.53 15.79 -6.22
C GLU A 463 -2.50 16.42 -7.18
N GLY A 464 -2.95 16.86 -8.35
CA GLY A 464 -2.12 17.42 -9.42
C GLY A 464 -1.49 16.42 -10.39
N VAL A 465 -1.49 15.12 -10.06
CA VAL A 465 -0.98 14.03 -10.92
C VAL A 465 -2.13 13.24 -11.56
N GLY A 466 -3.24 13.09 -10.84
CA GLY A 466 -4.40 12.29 -11.26
C GLY A 466 -4.25 10.81 -10.89
N GLY A 467 -5.36 10.07 -10.97
CA GLY A 467 -5.38 8.62 -10.82
C GLY A 467 -5.19 7.89 -12.14
N ALA A 468 -5.17 6.55 -12.07
CA ALA A 468 -4.96 5.67 -13.23
C ALA A 468 -6.01 4.57 -13.33
N ASP A 469 -6.13 3.96 -14.52
CA ASP A 469 -7.07 2.86 -14.78
C ASP A 469 -6.57 1.57 -14.11
N LEU A 470 -7.49 0.79 -13.53
CA LEU A 470 -7.16 -0.43 -12.80
C LEU A 470 -7.90 -1.64 -13.38
N VAL A 471 -7.14 -2.67 -13.73
CA VAL A 471 -7.64 -3.98 -14.16
C VAL A 471 -7.25 -5.03 -13.13
N ILE A 472 -8.27 -5.65 -12.53
CA ILE A 472 -8.15 -6.73 -11.55
C ILE A 472 -8.70 -7.99 -12.22
N SER A 473 -7.80 -8.87 -12.64
CA SER A 473 -8.09 -10.09 -13.41
C SER A 473 -7.82 -11.34 -12.55
N THR A 474 -8.36 -12.49 -12.97
CA THR A 474 -7.97 -13.79 -12.41
C THR A 474 -7.65 -14.83 -13.48
N ALA A 475 -6.72 -15.74 -13.16
CA ALA A 475 -6.23 -16.77 -14.08
C ALA A 475 -6.42 -18.20 -13.53
N GLY A 476 -7.48 -18.90 -13.92
CA GLY A 476 -7.72 -20.29 -13.49
C GLY A 476 -9.07 -20.89 -13.91
N SER A 477 -9.05 -22.03 -14.61
CA SER A 477 -10.27 -22.73 -15.05
C SER A 477 -10.52 -24.05 -14.30
N GLY A 478 -11.26 -23.97 -13.19
CA GLY A 478 -11.86 -25.14 -12.54
C GLY A 478 -12.24 -24.97 -11.07
N GLY A 479 -13.33 -25.63 -10.65
CA GLY A 479 -13.78 -25.63 -9.25
C GLY A 479 -14.15 -24.24 -8.75
N ASP A 480 -13.71 -23.91 -7.54
CA ASP A 480 -13.87 -22.59 -6.92
C ASP A 480 -12.67 -21.65 -7.22
N GLN A 481 -11.84 -21.95 -8.21
CA GLN A 481 -10.71 -21.09 -8.65
C GLN A 481 -11.16 -20.08 -9.72
N GLY A 482 -10.38 -19.02 -9.93
CA GLY A 482 -10.69 -17.94 -10.88
C GLY A 482 -11.73 -16.95 -10.36
N ASN A 483 -12.03 -16.93 -9.05
CA ASN A 483 -13.11 -16.11 -8.48
C ASN A 483 -12.60 -14.73 -8.02
N ILE A 484 -13.45 -13.71 -8.18
CA ILE A 484 -13.28 -12.40 -7.53
C ILE A 484 -14.39 -12.25 -6.48
N THR A 485 -13.99 -12.18 -5.22
CA THR A 485 -14.90 -12.17 -4.06
C THR A 485 -14.68 -10.93 -3.20
N PHE A 486 -15.75 -10.36 -2.64
CA PHE A 486 -15.66 -9.19 -1.74
C PHE A 486 -15.85 -9.61 -0.28
N ASP A 487 -14.99 -9.10 0.62
CA ASP A 487 -15.22 -9.18 2.07
C ASP A 487 -16.49 -8.42 2.46
N PRO A 488 -17.23 -8.85 3.49
CA PRO A 488 -18.24 -8.01 4.12
C PRO A 488 -17.64 -6.66 4.52
N LEU A 489 -18.33 -5.55 4.19
CA LEU A 489 -17.90 -4.17 4.44
C LEU A 489 -16.71 -3.66 3.60
N ALA A 490 -16.30 -4.36 2.52
CA ALA A 490 -15.39 -3.76 1.55
C ALA A 490 -16.14 -2.70 0.71
N GLU A 491 -15.61 -1.48 0.65
CA GLU A 491 -16.25 -0.32 0.03
C GLU A 491 -15.35 0.35 -1.01
N ILE A 492 -15.68 0.19 -2.29
CA ILE A 492 -15.01 0.88 -3.40
C ILE A 492 -15.88 2.06 -3.82
N GLN A 493 -15.39 3.27 -3.56
CA GLN A 493 -15.93 4.54 -4.05
C GLN A 493 -14.79 5.42 -4.54
N TRP A 494 -14.83 5.86 -5.80
CA TRP A 494 -13.87 6.80 -6.36
C TRP A 494 -14.59 7.90 -7.15
N GLY A 495 -13.88 8.92 -7.63
CA GLY A 495 -14.46 9.99 -8.45
C GLY A 495 -13.70 11.33 -8.47
N ALA A 496 -12.53 11.42 -7.84
CA ALA A 496 -11.65 12.59 -7.98
C ALA A 496 -10.99 12.66 -9.38
N SER A 497 -10.99 11.55 -10.11
CA SER A 497 -10.40 11.37 -11.45
C SER A 497 -11.45 10.92 -12.48
N SER A 498 -10.99 10.69 -13.71
CA SER A 498 -11.75 9.98 -14.76
C SER A 498 -11.40 8.48 -14.88
N SER A 499 -10.67 7.91 -13.92
CA SER A 499 -10.16 6.53 -13.99
C SER A 499 -11.28 5.49 -14.06
N SER A 500 -11.05 4.44 -14.84
CA SER A 500 -11.94 3.28 -14.98
C SER A 500 -11.47 2.09 -14.15
N LEU A 501 -12.43 1.30 -13.66
CA LEU A 501 -12.18 0.07 -12.91
C LEU A 501 -12.75 -1.14 -13.66
N THR A 502 -11.93 -2.17 -13.85
CA THR A 502 -12.33 -3.44 -14.47
C THR A 502 -12.04 -4.60 -13.54
N PHE A 503 -13.07 -5.41 -13.25
CA PHE A 503 -12.93 -6.74 -12.65
C PHE A 503 -13.18 -7.80 -13.72
N GLN A 504 -12.25 -8.73 -13.90
CA GLN A 504 -12.33 -9.82 -14.88
C GLN A 504 -12.07 -11.17 -14.19
N ALA A 505 -13.13 -11.87 -13.80
CA ALA A 505 -13.04 -13.21 -13.24
C ALA A 505 -13.02 -14.27 -14.35
N ASP A 506 -12.07 -15.22 -14.31
CA ASP A 506 -12.12 -16.46 -15.11
C ASP A 506 -13.30 -17.36 -14.70
N ASN A 507 -13.81 -17.17 -13.47
CA ASN A 507 -14.99 -17.82 -12.89
C ASN A 507 -16.01 -16.76 -12.44
N ASN A 508 -16.40 -16.68 -11.17
CA ASN A 508 -17.50 -15.81 -10.72
C ASN A 508 -17.02 -14.47 -10.11
N ILE A 509 -17.88 -13.45 -10.23
CA ILE A 509 -17.80 -12.22 -9.41
C ILE A 509 -18.88 -12.28 -8.33
N VAL A 510 -18.49 -12.13 -7.06
CA VAL A 510 -19.39 -12.22 -5.90
C VAL A 510 -19.25 -11.00 -4.99
N ILE A 511 -20.27 -10.14 -4.99
CA ILE A 511 -20.38 -8.93 -4.18
C ILE A 511 -21.48 -9.12 -3.13
N GLY A 512 -21.13 -9.03 -1.85
CA GLY A 512 -22.06 -9.23 -0.73
C GLY A 512 -22.98 -8.04 -0.48
N SER A 513 -24.11 -8.26 0.18
CA SER A 513 -25.12 -7.22 0.53
C SER A 513 -24.67 -6.22 1.63
N GLN A 514 -23.38 -6.21 1.97
CA GLN A 514 -22.77 -5.28 2.93
C GLN A 514 -21.61 -4.49 2.28
N ASN A 515 -21.47 -4.54 0.95
CA ASN A 515 -20.41 -3.87 0.21
C ASN A 515 -20.85 -2.49 -0.31
N ARG A 516 -19.93 -1.81 -0.99
CA ARG A 516 -20.23 -0.66 -1.84
C ARG A 516 -19.35 -0.68 -3.08
N LEU A 517 -19.92 -0.39 -4.26
CA LEU A 517 -19.21 -0.33 -5.53
C LEU A 517 -19.87 0.71 -6.44
N GLU A 518 -19.37 1.94 -6.40
CA GLU A 518 -19.90 3.05 -7.20
C GLU A 518 -18.82 4.10 -7.51
N THR A 519 -19.00 4.89 -8.58
CA THR A 519 -18.12 6.05 -8.87
C THR A 519 -18.89 7.36 -9.01
N PHE A 520 -18.32 8.41 -8.44
CA PHE A 520 -18.73 9.81 -8.53
C PHE A 520 -18.04 10.58 -9.67
N GLY A 521 -17.13 9.92 -10.39
CA GLY A 521 -16.44 10.46 -11.56
C GLY A 521 -16.98 9.89 -12.89
N PRO A 522 -16.54 10.44 -14.04
CA PRO A 522 -16.94 10.00 -15.38
C PRO A 522 -16.24 8.71 -15.85
N GLY A 523 -15.53 8.02 -14.96
CA GLY A 523 -14.84 6.76 -15.25
C GLY A 523 -15.81 5.59 -15.45
N ASN A 524 -15.35 4.56 -16.16
CA ASN A 524 -16.17 3.38 -16.46
C ASN A 524 -16.05 2.32 -15.36
N LEU A 525 -17.07 1.47 -15.22
CA LEU A 525 -17.02 0.28 -14.38
C LEU A 525 -17.36 -0.96 -15.23
N THR A 526 -16.43 -1.91 -15.31
CA THR A 526 -16.60 -3.18 -16.01
C THR A 526 -16.53 -4.36 -15.04
N LEU A 527 -17.52 -5.25 -15.11
CA LEU A 527 -17.54 -6.55 -14.43
C LEU A 527 -17.66 -7.64 -15.50
N GLN A 528 -16.65 -8.50 -15.63
CA GLN A 528 -16.63 -9.62 -16.58
C GLN A 528 -16.40 -10.94 -15.83
N ALA A 529 -17.17 -11.98 -16.14
CA ALA A 529 -17.11 -13.30 -15.50
C ALA A 529 -17.15 -14.44 -16.53
N GLY A 530 -16.23 -15.41 -16.43
CA GLY A 530 -16.35 -16.69 -17.13
C GLY A 530 -17.43 -17.61 -16.54
N GLY A 531 -17.84 -17.35 -15.30
CA GLY A 531 -18.97 -17.96 -14.59
C GLY A 531 -20.14 -16.98 -14.46
N GLU A 532 -20.60 -16.74 -13.23
CA GLU A 532 -21.74 -15.87 -12.89
C GLU A 532 -21.30 -14.51 -12.29
N ILE A 533 -22.16 -13.49 -12.42
CA ILE A 533 -22.04 -12.24 -11.65
C ILE A 533 -23.17 -12.19 -10.63
N SER A 534 -22.82 -12.01 -9.36
CA SER A 534 -23.78 -11.85 -8.25
C SER A 534 -23.48 -10.61 -7.42
N SER A 535 -24.50 -9.79 -7.17
CA SER A 535 -24.42 -8.62 -6.29
C SER A 535 -25.61 -8.51 -5.36
N GLY A 536 -25.34 -8.44 -4.05
CA GLY A 536 -26.32 -8.09 -3.03
C GLY A 536 -26.54 -6.58 -2.85
N ILE A 537 -25.90 -5.73 -3.67
CA ILE A 537 -25.95 -4.26 -3.62
C ILE A 537 -26.25 -3.65 -4.99
N ASP A 538 -26.66 -2.39 -4.94
CA ASP A 538 -26.75 -1.53 -6.12
C ASP A 538 -25.34 -1.22 -6.64
N ILE A 539 -25.20 -1.12 -7.97
CA ILE A 539 -23.94 -0.85 -8.66
C ILE A 539 -24.15 0.38 -9.55
N GLY A 540 -23.23 1.35 -9.54
CA GLY A 540 -23.40 2.49 -10.43
C GLY A 540 -22.22 3.42 -10.68
N VAL A 541 -22.46 4.36 -11.59
CA VAL A 541 -21.44 5.23 -12.20
C VAL A 541 -21.99 6.65 -12.40
N THR A 542 -21.11 7.64 -12.61
CA THR A 542 -21.49 9.06 -12.77
C THR A 542 -21.19 9.56 -14.17
N GLY A 543 -22.03 9.18 -15.13
CA GLY A 543 -21.90 9.59 -16.53
C GLY A 543 -20.90 8.78 -17.37
N GLY A 544 -20.03 7.97 -16.74
CA GLY A 544 -19.28 6.89 -17.40
C GLY A 544 -20.16 5.67 -17.69
N THR A 545 -19.65 4.69 -18.45
CA THR A 545 -20.40 3.48 -18.82
C THR A 545 -20.28 2.38 -17.76
N LEU A 546 -21.38 1.68 -17.50
CA LEU A 546 -21.45 0.49 -16.65
C LEU A 546 -21.65 -0.76 -17.51
N MET A 547 -20.69 -1.70 -17.49
CA MET A 547 -20.72 -2.91 -18.30
C MET A 547 -20.63 -4.18 -17.44
N LEU A 548 -21.62 -5.06 -17.55
CA LEU A 548 -21.67 -6.37 -16.90
C LEU A 548 -21.70 -7.47 -17.98
N SER A 549 -20.80 -8.45 -17.92
CA SER A 549 -20.68 -9.53 -18.90
C SER A 549 -20.41 -10.88 -18.23
N ALA A 550 -21.21 -11.90 -18.53
CA ALA A 550 -21.07 -13.25 -17.96
C ALA A 550 -21.29 -14.34 -19.03
N ASP A 551 -20.72 -15.54 -18.85
CA ASP A 551 -21.25 -16.72 -19.53
C ASP A 551 -22.51 -17.26 -18.82
N GLY A 552 -22.42 -17.40 -17.50
CA GLY A 552 -23.51 -17.80 -16.62
C GLY A 552 -24.50 -16.68 -16.31
N ASN A 553 -25.25 -16.82 -15.22
CA ASN A 553 -26.28 -15.85 -14.85
C ASN A 553 -25.70 -14.52 -14.35
N ILE A 554 -26.47 -13.44 -14.49
CA ILE A 554 -26.22 -12.16 -13.85
C ILE A 554 -27.39 -11.88 -12.89
N ASN A 555 -27.11 -11.72 -11.61
CA ASN A 555 -28.11 -11.52 -10.56
C ASN A 555 -27.68 -10.38 -9.61
N VAL A 556 -28.24 -9.19 -9.81
CA VAL A 556 -27.80 -7.94 -9.16
C VAL A 556 -28.99 -7.15 -8.60
N ALA A 557 -28.74 -6.11 -7.79
CA ALA A 557 -29.80 -5.24 -7.27
C ALA A 557 -30.17 -4.15 -8.30
N ASN A 558 -30.01 -2.86 -8.00
CA ASN A 558 -30.21 -1.79 -8.99
C ASN A 558 -28.93 -1.50 -9.80
N LEU A 559 -29.10 -1.00 -11.02
CA LEU A 559 -28.02 -0.52 -11.90
C LEU A 559 -28.24 0.96 -12.23
N VAL A 560 -27.26 1.81 -11.97
CA VAL A 560 -27.42 3.28 -11.98
C VAL A 560 -26.26 3.95 -12.73
N SER A 561 -26.53 4.92 -13.61
CA SER A 561 -25.47 5.64 -14.35
C SER A 561 -25.54 7.17 -14.28
N ASN A 562 -26.38 7.70 -13.38
CA ASN A 562 -26.82 9.09 -13.33
C ASN A 562 -26.63 9.79 -11.97
N PHE A 563 -25.63 9.39 -11.18
CA PHE A 563 -25.35 9.93 -9.84
C PHE A 563 -24.87 11.41 -9.83
N GLY A 564 -25.74 12.35 -10.25
CA GLY A 564 -25.48 13.79 -10.27
C GLY A 564 -24.78 14.31 -11.53
N ALA A 565 -24.44 13.45 -12.49
CA ALA A 565 -23.84 13.84 -13.75
C ALA A 565 -24.80 14.67 -14.63
N PRO A 566 -24.30 15.64 -15.45
CA PRO A 566 -25.14 16.38 -16.39
C PRO A 566 -25.79 15.51 -17.45
N SER A 567 -25.09 14.48 -17.94
CA SER A 567 -25.61 13.40 -18.78
C SER A 567 -25.33 12.08 -18.08
N ALA A 568 -26.22 11.10 -18.23
CA ALA A 568 -25.99 9.75 -17.73
C ALA A 568 -25.21 8.91 -18.75
N GLY A 569 -24.50 7.89 -18.28
CA GLY A 569 -23.75 6.96 -19.15
C GLY A 569 -24.56 5.71 -19.52
N ASP A 570 -24.06 4.91 -20.46
CA ASP A 570 -24.76 3.71 -20.91
C ASP A 570 -24.68 2.58 -19.87
N ILE A 571 -25.68 1.70 -19.86
CA ILE A 571 -25.71 0.45 -19.06
C ILE A 571 -25.82 -0.74 -20.02
N ILE A 572 -24.81 -1.60 -20.03
CA ILE A 572 -24.69 -2.75 -20.93
C ILE A 572 -24.59 -4.03 -20.09
N VAL A 573 -25.52 -4.97 -20.28
CA VAL A 573 -25.58 -6.24 -19.53
C VAL A 573 -25.72 -7.41 -20.49
N THR A 574 -24.73 -8.32 -20.50
CA THR A 574 -24.69 -9.48 -21.41
C THR A 574 -24.50 -10.79 -20.64
N SER A 575 -25.43 -11.73 -20.78
CA SER A 575 -25.32 -13.11 -20.29
C SER A 575 -25.34 -14.09 -21.47
N THR A 576 -24.19 -14.72 -21.75
CA THR A 576 -23.96 -15.45 -23.01
C THR A 576 -24.70 -16.79 -23.07
N ASN A 577 -24.82 -17.49 -21.95
CA ASN A 577 -25.56 -18.74 -21.81
C ASN A 577 -26.57 -18.77 -20.65
N GLY A 578 -26.46 -17.84 -19.68
CA GLY A 578 -27.38 -17.68 -18.56
C GLY A 578 -28.54 -16.70 -18.79
N SER A 579 -29.15 -16.28 -17.68
CA SER A 579 -30.25 -15.31 -17.58
C SER A 579 -29.79 -14.01 -16.90
N ILE A 580 -30.48 -12.90 -17.13
CA ILE A 580 -30.29 -11.64 -16.41
C ILE A 580 -31.43 -11.44 -15.41
N VAL A 581 -31.10 -11.15 -14.15
CA VAL A 581 -32.01 -10.72 -13.10
C VAL A 581 -31.46 -9.46 -12.45
N THR A 582 -32.25 -8.40 -12.45
CA THR A 582 -31.93 -7.11 -11.82
C THR A 582 -33.21 -6.49 -11.28
N GLN A 583 -33.08 -5.50 -10.39
CA GLN A 583 -34.21 -4.68 -9.93
C GLN A 583 -34.40 -3.49 -10.88
N GLN A 584 -34.04 -2.27 -10.48
CA GLN A 584 -34.24 -1.06 -11.26
C GLN A 584 -33.02 -0.77 -12.12
N ILE A 585 -33.23 -0.33 -13.37
CA ILE A 585 -32.16 0.21 -14.21
C ILE A 585 -32.46 1.69 -14.44
N ASN A 586 -31.53 2.57 -14.09
CA ASN A 586 -31.74 4.02 -14.08
C ASN A 586 -30.59 4.77 -14.78
N THR A 587 -30.90 5.32 -15.96
CA THR A 587 -30.02 6.17 -16.77
C THR A 587 -30.63 7.55 -17.02
N LEU A 588 -31.62 7.96 -16.22
CA LEU A 588 -32.34 9.24 -16.35
C LEU A 588 -31.40 10.45 -16.26
N SER A 589 -31.60 11.50 -17.06
CA SER A 589 -30.84 12.75 -16.97
C SER A 589 -31.71 13.98 -16.70
N PHE A 590 -31.25 14.84 -15.78
CA PHE A 590 -31.90 16.10 -15.43
C PHE A 590 -31.50 17.30 -16.32
N MET A 591 -30.36 17.24 -17.01
CA MET A 591 -29.77 18.41 -17.69
C MET A 591 -29.24 18.16 -19.11
N GLY A 592 -29.00 16.90 -19.46
CA GLY A 592 -28.34 16.49 -20.70
C GLY A 592 -29.00 15.24 -21.26
N ASN A 593 -28.23 14.38 -21.94
CA ASN A 593 -28.79 13.13 -22.47
C ASN A 593 -28.89 12.07 -21.38
N ALA A 594 -29.93 11.24 -21.45
CA ALA A 594 -29.99 9.99 -20.72
C ALA A 594 -29.12 8.93 -21.42
N GLY A 595 -28.66 7.96 -20.64
CA GLY A 595 -27.85 6.84 -21.14
C GLY A 595 -28.72 5.73 -21.74
N SER A 596 -28.16 4.99 -22.70
CA SER A 596 -28.85 3.85 -23.32
C SER A 596 -28.70 2.59 -22.47
N VAL A 597 -29.67 1.68 -22.58
CA VAL A 597 -29.70 0.41 -21.86
C VAL A 597 -29.73 -0.75 -22.85
N ASN A 598 -28.70 -1.59 -22.84
CA ASN A 598 -28.64 -2.79 -23.68
C ASN A 598 -28.61 -4.05 -22.80
N LEU A 599 -29.61 -4.91 -22.94
CA LEU A 599 -29.72 -6.17 -22.19
C LEU A 599 -29.76 -7.35 -23.16
N GLN A 600 -28.73 -8.20 -23.17
CA GLN A 600 -28.70 -9.42 -23.98
C GLN A 600 -28.55 -10.67 -23.11
N ALA A 601 -29.47 -11.62 -23.23
CA ALA A 601 -29.37 -12.93 -22.57
C ALA A 601 -29.77 -14.08 -23.50
N LYS A 602 -29.38 -15.30 -23.13
CA LYS A 602 -29.88 -16.53 -23.75
C LYS A 602 -31.03 -17.15 -22.96
N GLY A 603 -30.93 -17.13 -21.64
CA GLY A 603 -32.05 -17.36 -20.72
C GLY A 603 -32.98 -16.14 -20.65
N ASP A 604 -33.81 -16.11 -19.61
CA ASP A 604 -34.76 -15.03 -19.36
C ASP A 604 -34.04 -13.70 -19.06
N ILE A 605 -34.74 -12.58 -19.26
CA ILE A 605 -34.37 -11.26 -18.73
C ILE A 605 -35.49 -10.78 -17.80
N GLN A 606 -35.19 -10.59 -16.53
CA GLN A 606 -36.11 -10.05 -15.54
C GLN A 606 -35.58 -8.73 -14.97
N VAL A 607 -36.43 -7.70 -14.99
CA VAL A 607 -36.20 -6.38 -14.38
C VAL A 607 -37.39 -6.03 -13.46
N GLU A 608 -37.25 -5.04 -12.59
CA GLU A 608 -38.41 -4.34 -12.02
C GLU A 608 -38.96 -3.33 -13.05
N TYR A 609 -38.15 -2.31 -13.37
CA TYR A 609 -38.40 -1.35 -14.45
C TYR A 609 -37.08 -0.76 -15.00
N ILE A 610 -37.16 -0.09 -16.15
CA ILE A 610 -36.05 0.65 -16.77
C ILE A 610 -36.49 2.10 -17.03
N ASP A 611 -35.68 3.07 -16.60
CA ASP A 611 -35.91 4.50 -16.83
C ASP A 611 -34.67 5.14 -17.49
N ALA A 612 -34.83 5.56 -18.74
CA ALA A 612 -33.86 6.28 -19.56
C ALA A 612 -34.42 7.64 -20.04
N THR A 613 -35.25 8.28 -19.20
CA THR A 613 -35.87 9.59 -19.46
C THR A 613 -34.85 10.74 -19.45
N SER A 614 -35.01 11.75 -20.31
CA SER A 614 -34.30 13.03 -20.14
C SER A 614 -35.25 14.21 -19.94
N LEU A 615 -34.84 15.15 -19.09
CA LEU A 615 -35.55 16.39 -18.76
C LEU A 615 -34.85 17.66 -19.33
N GLY A 616 -33.73 17.48 -20.05
CA GLY A 616 -32.92 18.58 -20.61
C GLY A 616 -32.25 18.29 -21.95
N GLY A 617 -32.39 17.07 -22.47
CA GLY A 617 -31.79 16.58 -23.71
C GLY A 617 -32.59 15.40 -24.29
N ASN A 618 -31.91 14.49 -24.99
CA ASN A 618 -32.56 13.29 -25.55
C ASN A 618 -32.68 12.17 -24.52
N GLY A 619 -33.73 11.37 -24.63
CA GLY A 619 -33.85 10.10 -23.91
C GLY A 619 -32.91 9.04 -24.50
N GLY A 620 -32.55 8.04 -23.70
CA GLY A 620 -31.67 6.94 -24.11
C GLY A 620 -32.45 5.81 -24.81
N ASP A 621 -31.79 5.04 -25.67
CA ASP A 621 -32.39 3.84 -26.29
C ASP A 621 -32.47 2.69 -25.27
N ILE A 622 -33.54 1.88 -25.33
CA ILE A 622 -33.63 0.59 -24.62
C ILE A 622 -33.67 -0.53 -25.66
N ASP A 623 -32.66 -1.40 -25.68
CA ASP A 623 -32.63 -2.60 -26.51
C ASP A 623 -32.50 -3.86 -25.63
N VAL A 624 -33.51 -4.71 -25.69
CA VAL A 624 -33.61 -5.95 -24.91
C VAL A 624 -33.70 -7.14 -25.87
N LYS A 625 -32.84 -8.14 -25.67
CA LYS A 625 -32.76 -9.32 -26.52
C LYS A 625 -32.60 -10.61 -25.70
N THR A 626 -33.57 -11.52 -25.81
CA THR A 626 -33.58 -12.80 -25.10
C THR A 626 -34.13 -13.95 -25.96
N GLU A 627 -33.45 -15.10 -25.94
CA GLU A 627 -34.00 -16.36 -26.48
C GLU A 627 -35.04 -17.00 -25.51
N GLY A 628 -35.05 -16.57 -24.25
CA GLY A 628 -36.07 -16.82 -23.22
C GLY A 628 -37.13 -15.72 -23.14
N PHE A 629 -37.77 -15.55 -21.98
CA PHE A 629 -38.82 -14.54 -21.78
C PHE A 629 -38.27 -13.23 -21.20
N PHE A 630 -38.86 -12.10 -21.62
CA PHE A 630 -38.64 -10.81 -20.95
C PHE A 630 -39.77 -10.53 -19.94
N ARG A 631 -39.42 -10.11 -18.73
CA ARG A 631 -40.37 -9.86 -17.63
C ARG A 631 -39.98 -8.60 -16.85
N ALA A 632 -40.63 -7.46 -17.14
CA ALA A 632 -40.51 -6.24 -16.33
C ALA A 632 -41.61 -6.21 -15.26
N THR A 633 -41.24 -6.57 -14.03
CA THR A 633 -42.19 -7.03 -13.01
C THR A 633 -42.84 -5.93 -12.16
N GLY A 634 -42.33 -4.70 -12.22
CA GLY A 634 -42.84 -3.53 -11.51
C GLY A 634 -42.98 -2.30 -12.40
N THR A 635 -43.04 -1.13 -11.77
CA THR A 635 -43.27 0.16 -12.44
C THR A 635 -42.62 1.32 -11.70
N GLY A 636 -41.85 2.13 -12.43
CA GLY A 636 -41.42 3.45 -11.97
C GLY A 636 -42.54 4.48 -12.18
N LEU A 637 -42.51 5.56 -11.37
CA LEU A 637 -43.38 6.72 -11.53
C LEU A 637 -42.63 7.81 -12.33
N SER A 638 -43.14 8.18 -13.51
CA SER A 638 -42.67 9.37 -14.20
C SER A 638 -43.00 10.62 -13.36
N SER A 639 -41.96 11.36 -12.97
CA SER A 639 -42.02 12.46 -11.98
C SER A 639 -42.91 13.65 -12.39
N PHE A 640 -43.27 13.76 -13.68
CA PHE A 640 -44.10 14.84 -14.20
C PHE A 640 -45.44 14.35 -14.76
N THR A 641 -45.47 13.19 -15.44
CA THR A 641 -46.72 12.67 -16.03
C THR A 641 -47.62 11.95 -15.02
N MET A 642 -47.08 11.55 -13.85
CA MET A 642 -47.75 10.69 -12.86
C MET A 642 -48.19 9.33 -13.43
N LEU A 643 -47.56 8.85 -14.51
CA LEU A 643 -47.81 7.55 -15.12
C LEU A 643 -46.89 6.47 -14.54
N GLU A 644 -47.45 5.29 -14.30
CA GLU A 644 -46.73 4.07 -13.94
C GLU A 644 -46.24 3.34 -15.20
N SER A 645 -44.91 3.29 -15.40
CA SER A 645 -44.25 2.69 -16.56
C SER A 645 -43.23 1.64 -16.14
N SER A 646 -43.16 0.52 -16.87
CA SER A 646 -42.10 -0.47 -16.71
C SER A 646 -40.88 -0.16 -17.58
N LEU A 647 -41.07 0.58 -18.69
CA LEU A 647 -40.02 1.05 -19.58
C LEU A 647 -40.34 2.50 -20.00
N ASN A 648 -39.41 3.43 -19.80
CA ASN A 648 -39.53 4.81 -20.27
C ASN A 648 -38.24 5.33 -20.92
N THR A 649 -38.36 5.98 -22.07
CA THR A 649 -37.25 6.64 -22.79
C THR A 649 -37.60 8.08 -23.20
N SER A 650 -38.63 8.69 -22.59
CA SER A 650 -39.16 9.99 -23.04
C SER A 650 -38.19 11.17 -22.88
N SER A 651 -38.39 12.22 -23.67
CA SER A 651 -37.79 13.55 -23.47
C SER A 651 -38.87 14.55 -23.04
N GLU A 652 -38.61 15.34 -21.99
CA GLU A 652 -39.49 16.40 -21.52
C GLU A 652 -38.80 17.78 -21.58
N ASN A 653 -39.57 18.84 -21.92
CA ASN A 653 -39.10 20.23 -21.84
C ASN A 653 -39.56 20.87 -20.52
N ILE A 654 -38.62 21.22 -19.64
CA ILE A 654 -38.95 21.98 -18.43
C ILE A 654 -39.36 23.42 -18.80
N VAL A 655 -40.63 23.75 -18.55
CA VAL A 655 -41.13 25.13 -18.53
C VAL A 655 -41.23 25.59 -17.07
N ILE A 656 -40.23 26.32 -16.59
CA ILE A 656 -40.26 26.91 -15.24
C ILE A 656 -41.26 28.07 -15.24
N ILE A 657 -42.42 27.87 -14.61
CA ILE A 657 -43.37 28.94 -14.33
C ILE A 657 -42.93 29.65 -13.05
N ASP A 658 -42.47 30.90 -13.14
CA ASP A 658 -42.24 31.73 -11.96
C ASP A 658 -43.58 32.10 -11.28
N GLY A 659 -43.91 31.35 -10.23
CA GLY A 659 -45.17 31.40 -9.50
C GLY A 659 -44.94 31.76 -8.03
N GLY A 660 -44.83 33.05 -7.74
CA GLY A 660 -44.30 33.53 -6.47
C GLY A 660 -45.16 33.35 -5.20
N ASP A 661 -44.44 33.51 -4.08
CA ASP A 661 -44.87 33.81 -2.70
C ASP A 661 -45.25 32.65 -1.75
N GLY A 662 -44.30 32.27 -0.88
CA GLY A 662 -44.59 31.97 0.53
C GLY A 662 -44.53 30.51 1.04
N GLY A 663 -43.34 29.91 1.18
CA GLY A 663 -43.17 28.63 1.91
C GLY A 663 -41.73 28.26 2.27
N GLN A 664 -41.45 28.02 3.55
CA GLN A 664 -40.12 27.67 4.08
C GLN A 664 -39.62 26.27 3.65
N GLY A 665 -38.32 26.16 3.28
CA GLY A 665 -37.53 24.93 3.41
C GLY A 665 -37.10 24.21 2.12
N GLY A 666 -35.92 24.57 1.58
CA GLY A 666 -35.25 23.86 0.47
C GLY A 666 -33.84 24.41 0.22
N PRO A 667 -32.82 23.59 -0.14
CA PRO A 667 -31.41 23.98 -0.04
C PRO A 667 -30.76 24.44 -1.36
N PHE A 668 -31.28 25.48 -2.02
CA PHE A 668 -30.57 26.18 -3.10
C PHE A 668 -30.80 27.70 -3.07
N PRO A 669 -29.75 28.54 -2.95
CA PRO A 669 -29.86 29.98 -3.07
C PRO A 669 -29.85 30.41 -4.56
N PRO A 670 -30.75 31.30 -5.01
CA PRO A 670 -30.75 31.78 -6.40
C PRO A 670 -29.62 32.80 -6.65
N PRO A 671 -29.00 32.82 -7.84
CA PRO A 671 -28.01 33.82 -8.21
C PRO A 671 -28.67 35.20 -8.41
N SER A 672 -28.04 36.25 -7.89
CA SER A 672 -28.59 37.62 -7.93
C SER A 672 -28.34 38.31 -9.28
N GLY A 673 -29.39 38.49 -10.08
CA GLY A 673 -29.36 39.33 -11.29
C GLY A 673 -30.74 39.87 -11.67
N GLU A 674 -30.88 41.18 -11.80
CA GLU A 674 -32.14 41.81 -12.24
C GLU A 674 -32.27 41.80 -13.78
N GLY A 675 -33.39 41.27 -14.29
CA GLY A 675 -33.91 41.59 -15.62
C GLY A 675 -33.39 40.74 -16.80
N GLY A 676 -34.15 39.70 -17.15
CA GLY A 676 -34.04 38.95 -18.41
C GLY A 676 -35.43 38.60 -18.95
N GLU A 677 -35.53 38.34 -20.26
CA GLU A 677 -36.75 37.83 -20.89
C GLU A 677 -36.88 36.31 -20.69
N GLU A 678 -38.08 35.75 -20.83
CA GLU A 678 -38.30 34.29 -20.80
C GLU A 678 -37.59 33.62 -21.99
N THR A 679 -36.41 33.04 -21.75
CA THR A 679 -35.67 32.21 -22.71
C THR A 679 -35.73 30.74 -22.31
N PRO A 680 -36.29 29.83 -23.13
CA PRO A 680 -36.23 28.40 -22.87
C PRO A 680 -34.79 27.90 -22.82
N MET A 681 -34.39 27.27 -21.70
CA MET A 681 -33.13 26.51 -21.62
C MET A 681 -33.38 25.10 -22.16
N GLY A 682 -33.38 24.98 -23.49
CA GLY A 682 -33.52 23.69 -24.17
C GLY A 682 -33.95 23.84 -25.62
N THR A 683 -33.27 23.14 -26.53
CA THR A 683 -33.93 22.65 -27.75
C THR A 683 -34.74 21.43 -27.37
N ALA A 684 -35.98 21.32 -27.86
CA ALA A 684 -36.80 20.14 -27.63
C ALA A 684 -36.03 18.87 -28.01
N GLY A 685 -35.72 18.04 -27.01
CA GLY A 685 -35.14 16.72 -27.22
C GLY A 685 -36.15 15.76 -27.83
N VAL A 686 -35.67 14.58 -28.18
CA VAL A 686 -36.49 13.47 -28.66
C VAL A 686 -36.32 12.30 -27.70
N GLY A 687 -37.40 11.56 -27.44
CA GLY A 687 -37.30 10.30 -26.70
C GLY A 687 -36.53 9.23 -27.47
N GLY A 688 -35.91 8.30 -26.74
CA GLY A 688 -35.21 7.16 -27.32
C GLY A 688 -36.15 6.06 -27.81
N SER A 689 -35.64 5.11 -28.58
CA SER A 689 -36.40 3.94 -29.07
C SER A 689 -36.44 2.82 -28.03
N ILE A 690 -37.45 1.93 -28.14
CA ILE A 690 -37.59 0.76 -27.27
C ILE A 690 -37.76 -0.49 -28.13
N ARG A 691 -36.76 -1.37 -28.10
CA ARG A 691 -36.73 -2.66 -28.80
C ARG A 691 -36.74 -3.81 -27.80
N ILE A 692 -37.61 -4.80 -28.02
CA ILE A 692 -37.73 -6.00 -27.18
C ILE A 692 -37.85 -7.24 -28.07
N GLU A 693 -36.76 -7.96 -28.29
CA GLU A 693 -36.68 -9.23 -29.01
C GLU A 693 -36.75 -10.40 -28.01
N HIS A 694 -37.79 -11.25 -28.11
CA HIS A 694 -38.12 -12.22 -27.05
C HIS A 694 -38.52 -13.63 -27.57
N GLY A 695 -38.23 -14.64 -26.75
CA GLY A 695 -38.49 -16.07 -26.94
C GLY A 695 -39.95 -16.53 -26.87
N GLY A 696 -40.91 -15.71 -27.33
CA GLY A 696 -42.33 -16.10 -27.38
C GLY A 696 -42.67 -17.15 -28.43
N ASN A 697 -41.89 -17.21 -29.53
CA ASN A 697 -42.03 -18.14 -30.68
C ASN A 697 -43.47 -18.30 -31.24
N GLY A 698 -44.32 -17.28 -31.11
CA GLY A 698 -45.74 -17.32 -31.49
C GLY A 698 -46.62 -18.25 -30.63
N ALA A 699 -46.09 -18.77 -29.52
CA ALA A 699 -46.78 -19.68 -28.62
C ALA A 699 -47.12 -19.03 -27.27
N THR A 700 -46.21 -18.21 -26.73
CA THR A 700 -46.43 -17.38 -25.54
C THR A 700 -46.50 -15.91 -25.98
N PRO A 701 -47.61 -15.20 -25.79
CA PRO A 701 -47.71 -13.79 -26.13
C PRO A 701 -46.85 -12.92 -25.20
N PHE A 702 -46.53 -11.71 -25.65
CA PHE A 702 -46.04 -10.62 -24.82
C PHE A 702 -47.21 -9.80 -24.32
N ILE A 703 -47.37 -9.66 -23.00
CA ILE A 703 -48.53 -8.98 -22.40
C ILE A 703 -48.07 -7.70 -21.69
N VAL A 704 -48.64 -6.56 -22.07
CA VAL A 704 -48.44 -5.30 -21.34
C VAL A 704 -49.54 -5.24 -20.28
N GLY A 705 -49.17 -5.08 -19.01
CA GLY A 705 -50.05 -5.23 -17.84
C GLY A 705 -49.97 -6.58 -17.11
N ASP A 706 -49.20 -7.55 -17.60
CA ASP A 706 -48.99 -8.85 -16.95
C ASP A 706 -47.58 -9.41 -17.27
N ALA A 707 -46.65 -9.22 -16.33
CA ALA A 707 -45.28 -9.72 -16.43
C ALA A 707 -45.07 -11.13 -15.84
N THR A 708 -46.14 -11.87 -15.49
CA THR A 708 -46.01 -13.18 -14.80
C THR A 708 -45.30 -14.23 -15.63
N THR A 709 -45.36 -14.13 -16.96
CA THR A 709 -44.79 -15.12 -17.89
C THR A 709 -43.88 -14.48 -18.95
N ASN A 710 -44.35 -13.45 -19.65
CA ASN A 710 -43.59 -12.76 -20.70
C ASN A 710 -44.31 -11.43 -21.01
N GLY A 711 -43.72 -10.29 -20.66
CA GLY A 711 -44.42 -9.00 -20.69
C GLY A 711 -43.89 -7.93 -19.73
N THR A 712 -44.68 -6.88 -19.54
CA THR A 712 -44.41 -5.77 -18.61
C THR A 712 -45.59 -5.58 -17.66
N GLN A 713 -45.35 -5.12 -16.42
CA GLN A 713 -46.43 -4.90 -15.44
C GLN A 713 -47.16 -3.56 -15.65
N GLY A 714 -46.48 -2.55 -16.18
CA GLY A 714 -47.05 -1.26 -16.54
C GLY A 714 -46.74 -0.86 -17.97
N ARG A 715 -46.82 0.45 -18.22
CA ARG A 715 -46.71 1.07 -19.55
C ARG A 715 -45.32 0.92 -20.16
N ILE A 716 -45.27 0.95 -21.49
CA ILE A 716 -44.07 1.17 -22.30
C ILE A 716 -44.25 2.55 -22.95
N ILE A 717 -43.32 3.48 -22.75
CA ILE A 717 -43.43 4.87 -23.22
C ILE A 717 -42.12 5.26 -23.92
N SER A 718 -42.18 5.65 -25.20
CA SER A 718 -41.00 6.13 -25.93
C SER A 718 -41.02 7.63 -26.23
N ASP A 719 -42.19 8.25 -26.34
CA ASP A 719 -42.31 9.71 -26.52
C ASP A 719 -43.60 10.24 -25.86
N LEU A 720 -43.54 11.46 -25.35
CA LEU A 720 -44.65 12.12 -24.66
C LEU A 720 -45.30 13.18 -25.54
N ALA A 721 -46.63 13.32 -25.42
CA ALA A 721 -47.39 14.23 -26.25
C ALA A 721 -47.05 15.71 -25.98
N THR A 722 -46.31 16.32 -26.91
CA THR A 722 -46.33 17.78 -27.07
C THR A 722 -47.72 18.24 -27.53
N GLU A 723 -48.02 19.54 -27.51
CA GLU A 723 -49.29 20.07 -28.05
C GLU A 723 -49.56 19.74 -29.54
N THR A 724 -48.60 19.14 -30.25
CA THR A 724 -48.73 18.77 -31.67
C THR A 724 -48.45 17.29 -32.02
N THR A 725 -48.09 16.45 -31.03
CA THR A 725 -47.82 15.01 -31.22
C THR A 725 -48.71 14.12 -30.34
N LEU A 726 -48.90 12.86 -30.75
CA LEU A 726 -49.52 11.83 -29.91
C LEU A 726 -48.43 11.15 -29.08
N THR A 727 -48.73 10.76 -27.84
CA THR A 727 -47.86 9.88 -27.03
C THR A 727 -47.55 8.60 -27.79
N ASN A 728 -46.27 8.23 -27.92
CA ASN A 728 -45.93 6.88 -28.36
C ASN A 728 -45.84 5.97 -27.14
N GLU A 729 -46.98 5.39 -26.79
CA GLU A 729 -47.15 4.54 -25.61
C GLU A 729 -47.85 3.22 -25.95
N ILE A 730 -47.57 2.18 -25.17
CA ILE A 730 -48.39 0.96 -25.08
C ILE A 730 -48.93 0.85 -23.66
N VAL A 731 -50.24 0.60 -23.56
CA VAL A 731 -50.99 0.60 -22.29
C VAL A 731 -51.23 -0.82 -21.75
N PRO A 732 -51.44 -0.97 -20.43
CA PRO A 732 -51.83 -2.24 -19.83
C PRO A 732 -53.11 -2.85 -20.44
N THR A 733 -53.18 -4.18 -20.41
CA THR A 733 -54.17 -5.09 -21.01
C THR A 733 -54.05 -5.38 -22.52
N GLU A 734 -53.00 -4.90 -23.18
CA GLU A 734 -52.66 -5.29 -24.56
C GLU A 734 -51.82 -6.58 -24.61
N SER A 735 -51.95 -7.38 -25.68
CA SER A 735 -51.35 -8.71 -25.80
C SER A 735 -50.92 -9.03 -27.24
N TYR A 736 -49.62 -9.27 -27.44
CA TYR A 736 -48.99 -9.43 -28.76
C TYR A 736 -48.48 -10.87 -28.95
N LEU A 737 -48.98 -11.59 -29.95
CA LEU A 737 -48.56 -12.96 -30.28
C LEU A 737 -47.57 -13.02 -31.46
N GLU A 738 -47.52 -11.95 -32.26
CA GLU A 738 -46.62 -11.76 -33.40
C GLU A 738 -45.93 -10.40 -33.23
N THR A 739 -44.81 -10.20 -33.95
CA THR A 739 -44.05 -8.94 -33.94
C THR A 739 -44.92 -7.71 -34.21
N TYR A 740 -44.82 -6.75 -33.31
CA TYR A 740 -45.60 -5.51 -33.27
C TYR A 740 -44.66 -4.30 -33.23
N ILE A 741 -44.98 -3.27 -34.03
CA ILE A 741 -44.19 -2.03 -34.11
C ILE A 741 -45.15 -0.83 -34.10
N GLN A 742 -44.92 0.12 -33.20
CA GLN A 742 -45.66 1.37 -33.07
C GLN A 742 -44.68 2.51 -32.81
N GLY A 743 -44.53 3.40 -33.80
CA GLY A 743 -43.49 4.44 -33.76
C GLY A 743 -42.11 3.80 -33.52
N ASP A 744 -41.45 4.27 -32.47
CA ASP A 744 -40.12 3.83 -32.05
C ASP A 744 -40.15 2.72 -30.99
N ILE A 745 -41.33 2.10 -30.74
CA ILE A 745 -41.49 0.90 -29.92
C ILE A 745 -41.64 -0.33 -30.83
N ALA A 746 -40.81 -1.36 -30.61
CA ALA A 746 -40.84 -2.62 -31.36
C ALA A 746 -40.76 -3.84 -30.42
N ILE A 747 -41.85 -4.60 -30.35
CA ILE A 747 -41.92 -5.91 -29.67
C ILE A 747 -41.77 -6.99 -30.74
N ILE A 748 -40.72 -7.80 -30.68
CA ILE A 748 -40.30 -8.70 -31.75
C ILE A 748 -40.33 -10.14 -31.24
N THR A 749 -41.24 -10.94 -31.80
CA THR A 749 -41.40 -12.37 -31.48
C THR A 749 -40.72 -13.21 -32.55
N GLY A 750 -39.82 -14.12 -32.14
CA GLY A 750 -39.11 -15.01 -33.06
C GLY A 750 -40.03 -15.90 -33.93
N MET A 751 -39.59 -16.21 -35.16
CA MET A 751 -40.22 -17.21 -36.03
C MET A 751 -39.15 -18.10 -36.71
N PRO A 752 -39.46 -19.36 -37.10
CA PRO A 752 -38.47 -20.43 -37.26
C PRO A 752 -38.03 -20.73 -38.70
N GLU A 753 -36.93 -21.49 -38.87
CA GLU A 753 -36.79 -22.72 -39.69
C GLU A 753 -35.39 -23.38 -39.44
N VAL A 754 -35.27 -24.66 -38.99
CA VAL A 754 -35.32 -25.96 -39.73
C VAL A 754 -33.99 -26.35 -40.44
N PRO A 755 -33.52 -27.63 -40.46
CA PRO A 755 -33.84 -28.84 -39.65
C PRO A 755 -32.63 -29.48 -38.94
N VAL A 756 -32.86 -30.33 -37.92
CA VAL A 756 -31.84 -31.25 -37.38
C VAL A 756 -31.95 -32.62 -38.05
N THR A 757 -30.85 -33.16 -38.59
CA THR A 757 -30.77 -34.55 -39.05
C THR A 757 -30.60 -35.51 -37.88
N PRO A 758 -31.31 -36.66 -37.84
CA PRO A 758 -31.20 -37.60 -36.73
C PRO A 758 -29.84 -38.31 -36.73
N ILE A 759 -29.12 -38.20 -35.62
CA ILE A 759 -27.95 -39.01 -35.26
C ILE A 759 -28.39 -39.98 -34.15
N GLU A 760 -27.80 -41.17 -34.10
CA GLU A 760 -28.18 -42.24 -33.16
C GLU A 760 -27.95 -41.86 -31.69
N PRO A 761 -28.76 -42.38 -30.74
CA PRO A 761 -28.58 -42.11 -29.33
C PRO A 761 -27.30 -42.75 -28.78
N PRO A 762 -26.43 -41.99 -28.07
CA PRO A 762 -25.34 -42.57 -27.30
C PRO A 762 -25.86 -43.34 -26.08
N VAL A 763 -25.01 -44.19 -25.51
CA VAL A 763 -25.37 -45.17 -24.47
C VAL A 763 -25.58 -44.51 -23.11
N GLU A 764 -26.59 -45.00 -22.37
CA GLU A 764 -26.92 -44.65 -20.99
C GLU A 764 -25.75 -44.95 -20.02
N PRO A 765 -25.26 -43.98 -19.24
CA PRO A 765 -24.19 -44.21 -18.26
C PRO A 765 -24.73 -44.92 -17.00
N GLU A 766 -23.96 -45.87 -16.46
CA GLU A 766 -24.34 -46.59 -15.23
C GLU A 766 -24.29 -45.66 -13.98
N PRO A 767 -25.17 -45.87 -12.98
CA PRO A 767 -25.19 -45.06 -11.77
C PRO A 767 -23.97 -45.33 -10.88
N ILE A 768 -23.28 -44.26 -10.48
CA ILE A 768 -22.18 -44.29 -9.50
C ILE A 768 -22.79 -44.44 -8.08
N PRO A 769 -22.20 -45.21 -7.15
CA PRO A 769 -22.87 -45.62 -5.91
C PRO A 769 -22.89 -44.54 -4.81
N ASP A 770 -23.88 -44.64 -3.91
CA ASP A 770 -23.98 -43.82 -2.69
C ASP A 770 -22.74 -43.96 -1.77
N PRO A 771 -22.34 -42.88 -1.06
CA PRO A 771 -21.32 -42.97 -0.01
C PRO A 771 -21.84 -43.77 1.20
N PRO A 772 -20.99 -44.59 1.85
CA PRO A 772 -21.43 -45.45 2.95
C PRO A 772 -21.70 -44.68 4.25
N ASP A 773 -22.68 -45.20 5.00
CA ASP A 773 -23.25 -44.61 6.21
C ASP A 773 -22.30 -44.55 7.44
N CYS A 774 -22.72 -43.81 8.46
CA CYS A 774 -21.99 -43.49 9.69
C CYS A 774 -21.78 -44.66 10.69
N PHE A 775 -21.29 -44.30 11.90
CA PHE A 775 -21.24 -45.03 13.20
C PHE A 775 -19.93 -45.77 13.57
N PRO A 776 -19.57 -45.89 14.88
CA PRO A 776 -19.57 -44.83 15.92
C PRO A 776 -18.35 -44.92 16.91
N ASP A 777 -18.50 -44.21 18.04
CA ASP A 777 -17.86 -44.41 19.36
C ASP A 777 -16.50 -43.76 19.71
N CYS A 778 -16.63 -42.58 20.35
CA CYS A 778 -16.21 -42.36 21.74
C CYS A 778 -14.72 -42.53 22.15
N ALA A 779 -13.98 -41.43 21.99
CA ALA A 779 -13.14 -40.79 23.01
C ALA A 779 -12.44 -41.64 24.10
N LYS A 780 -11.10 -41.58 24.12
CA LYS A 780 -10.31 -41.42 25.38
C LYS A 780 -8.87 -40.97 25.17
N GLU A 781 -8.37 -40.27 26.20
CA GLU A 781 -6.96 -40.18 26.62
C GLU A 781 -5.89 -39.76 25.59
N ARG A 782 -5.59 -38.45 25.56
CA ARG A 782 -4.20 -37.98 25.53
C ARG A 782 -3.94 -37.10 26.74
N GLN A 783 -2.87 -37.39 27.47
CA GLN A 783 -2.50 -36.69 28.71
C GLN A 783 -1.72 -35.42 28.39
N SER A 784 -1.94 -34.35 29.15
CA SER A 784 -1.13 -33.15 29.10
C SER A 784 0.30 -33.45 29.55
N ARG A 785 1.28 -33.06 28.73
CA ARG A 785 2.71 -33.17 29.04
C ARG A 785 3.22 -31.78 29.40
N ALA A 786 3.31 -31.50 30.71
CA ALA A 786 3.79 -30.22 31.20
C ALA A 786 5.24 -29.94 30.77
N ILE A 787 5.50 -28.68 30.41
CA ILE A 787 6.83 -28.07 30.33
C ILE A 787 7.02 -27.27 31.64
N PRO A 788 8.23 -27.17 32.24
CA PRO A 788 8.36 -26.76 33.63
C PRO A 788 8.05 -25.28 33.86
N THR A 789 7.24 -24.99 34.89
CA THR A 789 7.17 -23.67 35.52
C THR A 789 8.39 -23.48 36.44
N GLY A 790 8.97 -22.27 36.46
CA GLY A 790 9.92 -21.89 37.50
C GLY A 790 11.01 -20.89 37.11
N THR A 791 10.67 -19.60 37.10
CA THR A 791 11.39 -18.57 37.87
C THR A 791 10.41 -17.44 38.19
N GLU A 792 10.01 -17.37 39.47
CA GLU A 792 9.52 -16.19 40.22
C GLU A 792 8.87 -15.05 39.40
N GLU A 793 7.54 -15.10 39.28
CA GLU A 793 6.71 -13.89 39.14
C GLU A 793 6.77 -13.13 40.47
N GLU A 794 7.24 -11.87 40.48
CA GLU A 794 7.03 -10.98 41.62
C GLU A 794 5.57 -10.50 41.63
N GLU A 795 4.89 -10.72 42.76
CA GLU A 795 3.48 -10.38 42.96
C GLU A 795 3.35 -8.86 43.14
N ILE A 796 3.15 -8.13 42.03
CA ILE A 796 2.98 -6.66 42.04
C ILE A 796 1.70 -6.30 42.82
N GLU A 797 1.85 -5.79 44.05
CA GLU A 797 0.76 -5.19 44.82
C GLU A 797 0.26 -3.91 44.11
N GLY A 798 -0.78 -4.06 43.27
CA GLY A 798 -1.36 -2.94 42.53
C GLY A 798 -2.01 -1.89 43.44
N GLU A 799 -1.60 -0.63 43.28
CA GLU A 799 -2.17 0.53 43.99
C GLU A 799 -3.67 0.70 43.70
N ASP A 800 -4.47 1.07 44.70
CA ASP A 800 -5.89 1.40 44.51
C ASP A 800 -6.03 2.79 43.88
N PRO A 801 -6.55 2.94 42.65
CA PRO A 801 -6.62 4.24 41.98
C PRO A 801 -7.43 5.27 42.76
N ARG A 802 -8.39 4.84 43.59
CA ARG A 802 -9.21 5.74 44.39
C ARG A 802 -8.40 6.39 45.51
N ALA A 803 -7.40 5.68 46.04
CA ALA A 803 -6.46 6.24 47.00
C ALA A 803 -5.55 7.29 46.33
N THR A 804 -5.05 7.00 45.13
CA THR A 804 -4.24 7.94 44.35
C THR A 804 -5.02 9.19 43.94
N LEU A 805 -6.18 9.05 43.30
CA LEU A 805 -7.02 10.19 42.88
C LEU A 805 -7.36 11.11 44.06
N LYS A 806 -7.64 10.52 45.23
CA LYS A 806 -7.88 11.27 46.47
C LYS A 806 -6.62 11.95 47.01
N HIS A 807 -5.45 11.32 46.94
CA HIS A 807 -4.19 11.94 47.35
C HIS A 807 -3.83 13.12 46.44
N ILE A 808 -4.00 12.98 45.12
CA ILE A 808 -3.81 14.07 44.16
C ILE A 808 -4.77 15.22 44.45
N SER A 809 -6.04 14.95 44.77
CA SER A 809 -7.00 15.98 45.20
C SER A 809 -6.57 16.70 46.47
N GLU A 810 -6.04 15.97 47.46
CA GLU A 810 -5.53 16.56 48.71
C GLU A 810 -4.23 17.39 48.55
N GLU A 811 -3.38 17.10 47.55
CA GLU A 811 -2.13 17.84 47.28
C GLU A 811 -2.29 18.99 46.25
N THR A 812 -3.11 18.81 45.22
CA THR A 812 -3.24 19.76 44.09
C THR A 812 -4.45 20.69 44.18
N GLY A 813 -5.51 20.28 44.89
CA GLY A 813 -6.81 20.96 44.88
C GLY A 813 -7.61 20.79 43.57
N GLN A 814 -7.13 19.97 42.63
CA GLN A 814 -7.91 19.52 41.47
C GLN A 814 -8.71 18.26 41.82
N GLU A 815 -9.82 18.01 41.13
CA GLU A 815 -10.63 16.80 41.33
C GLU A 815 -10.48 15.93 40.08
N PRO A 816 -9.59 14.92 40.09
CA PRO A 816 -9.32 14.07 38.94
C PRO A 816 -10.26 12.86 38.86
N ALA A 817 -10.58 12.43 37.64
CA ALA A 817 -11.26 11.16 37.39
C ALA A 817 -10.56 10.35 36.28
N ILE A 818 -10.70 9.03 36.34
CA ILE A 818 -10.22 8.13 35.28
C ILE A 818 -11.42 7.69 34.44
N VAL A 819 -11.30 7.83 33.12
CA VAL A 819 -12.33 7.44 32.13
C VAL A 819 -11.77 6.27 31.30
N TYR A 820 -12.22 5.05 31.60
CA TYR A 820 -11.87 3.85 30.85
C TYR A 820 -12.91 3.60 29.75
N VAL A 821 -12.49 3.68 28.48
CA VAL A 821 -13.34 3.51 27.29
C VAL A 821 -12.95 2.21 26.57
N TYR A 822 -13.89 1.28 26.43
CA TYR A 822 -13.61 0.00 25.80
C TYR A 822 -14.82 -0.65 25.15
N THR A 823 -14.58 -1.68 24.35
CA THR A 823 -15.60 -2.43 23.61
C THR A 823 -15.70 -3.88 24.13
N GLU A 824 -16.92 -4.35 24.42
CA GLU A 824 -17.19 -5.70 24.95
C GLU A 824 -18.19 -6.43 24.04
N THR A 825 -17.86 -7.67 23.66
CA THR A 825 -18.73 -8.50 22.82
C THR A 825 -19.95 -8.96 23.62
N VAL A 826 -21.16 -8.85 23.04
CA VAL A 826 -22.37 -9.31 23.73
C VAL A 826 -22.47 -10.83 23.60
N PRO A 827 -22.42 -11.61 24.69
CA PRO A 827 -22.55 -13.05 24.58
C PRO A 827 -23.93 -13.42 24.04
N SER A 828 -23.96 -14.26 22.99
CA SER A 828 -25.19 -14.92 22.57
C SER A 828 -25.80 -15.71 23.75
N THR A 829 -27.12 -15.94 23.72
CA THR A 829 -27.99 -16.05 24.91
C THR A 829 -27.87 -17.33 25.77
N SER A 830 -26.69 -17.95 25.83
CA SER A 830 -26.39 -19.23 26.49
C SER A 830 -25.37 -19.12 27.65
N GLY A 831 -25.36 -18.01 28.42
CA GLY A 831 -24.32 -17.76 29.44
C GLY A 831 -24.71 -17.20 30.82
N GLN A 832 -25.92 -16.68 31.04
CA GLN A 832 -26.22 -15.93 32.29
C GLN A 832 -26.51 -16.81 33.52
N LYS A 833 -25.45 -17.31 34.19
CA LYS A 833 -25.52 -17.96 35.53
C LYS A 833 -24.27 -17.74 36.41
N ALA A 834 -24.00 -16.51 36.87
CA ALA A 834 -23.17 -16.25 38.07
C ALA A 834 -23.13 -14.76 38.53
N LEU A 835 -24.28 -14.11 38.77
CA LEU A 835 -24.30 -12.74 39.33
C LEU A 835 -25.29 -12.61 40.50
N GLY A 836 -24.79 -12.82 41.71
CA GLY A 836 -25.45 -12.37 42.94
C GLY A 836 -25.16 -10.89 43.20
N ASN A 837 -26.11 -10.18 43.80
CA ASN A 837 -25.99 -8.81 44.31
C ASN A 837 -25.36 -7.79 43.34
N LYS A 838 -26.07 -7.48 42.24
CA LYS A 838 -25.98 -6.16 41.60
C LYS A 838 -27.21 -5.33 41.97
N VAL A 839 -27.03 -4.05 42.28
CA VAL A 839 -28.14 -3.08 42.30
C VAL A 839 -28.22 -2.48 40.89
N ALA A 840 -29.31 -2.75 40.19
CA ALA A 840 -29.60 -2.11 38.91
C ALA A 840 -30.44 -0.86 39.16
N ARG A 841 -29.98 0.31 38.70
CA ARG A 841 -30.85 1.47 38.52
C ARG A 841 -31.26 1.57 37.06
N LYS A 842 -32.49 2.06 36.83
CA LYS A 842 -32.92 2.53 35.51
C LYS A 842 -32.98 4.04 35.53
N THR A 843 -32.30 4.67 34.58
CA THR A 843 -32.43 6.11 34.31
C THR A 843 -33.75 6.39 33.61
N ALA A 844 -34.15 7.66 33.52
CA ALA A 844 -35.38 8.05 32.82
C ALA A 844 -35.36 7.71 31.32
N ALA A 845 -34.17 7.66 30.70
CA ALA A 845 -33.96 7.25 29.31
C ALA A 845 -34.06 5.72 29.07
N GLY A 846 -34.17 4.92 30.14
CA GLY A 846 -34.31 3.46 30.05
C GLY A 846 -33.00 2.66 30.08
N GLU A 847 -31.86 3.33 30.21
CA GLU A 847 -30.54 2.71 30.38
C GLU A 847 -30.45 1.90 31.67
N THR A 848 -29.42 1.04 31.78
CA THR A 848 -29.18 0.21 32.96
C THR A 848 -27.85 0.58 33.60
N GLU A 849 -27.94 1.26 34.74
CA GLU A 849 -26.82 1.69 35.57
C GLU A 849 -26.38 0.55 36.50
N TRP A 850 -25.05 0.35 36.62
CA TRP A 850 -24.45 -0.66 37.49
C TRP A 850 -23.36 -0.04 38.38
N GLU A 851 -23.63 0.01 39.69
CA GLU A 851 -22.67 0.35 40.73
C GLU A 851 -21.84 -0.89 41.11
N PHE A 852 -20.50 -0.77 41.12
CA PHE A 852 -19.59 -1.84 41.53
C PHE A 852 -19.20 -1.74 43.01
N SER A 853 -19.02 -2.88 43.67
CA SER A 853 -18.47 -2.96 45.04
C SER A 853 -17.58 -4.19 45.22
N GLY A 854 -16.51 -4.04 45.99
CA GLY A 854 -15.52 -5.07 46.28
C GLY A 854 -14.37 -5.18 45.26
N ASP A 855 -13.55 -6.22 45.45
CA ASP A 855 -12.18 -6.39 44.91
C ASP A 855 -12.07 -6.49 43.37
N ARG A 856 -13.21 -6.54 42.68
CA ARG A 856 -13.29 -6.70 41.21
C ARG A 856 -12.84 -5.48 40.41
N LEU A 857 -12.64 -4.33 41.02
CA LEU A 857 -12.03 -3.18 40.34
C LEU A 857 -10.60 -3.52 39.89
N THR A 858 -9.84 -4.21 40.75
CA THR A 858 -8.48 -4.69 40.45
C THR A 858 -8.49 -5.73 39.33
N ASP A 859 -9.42 -6.69 39.34
CA ASP A 859 -9.61 -7.64 38.23
C ASP A 859 -9.82 -6.92 36.89
N TYR A 860 -10.63 -5.85 36.87
CA TYR A 860 -10.92 -5.09 35.64
C TYR A 860 -9.73 -4.25 35.16
N LEU A 861 -9.00 -3.61 36.08
CA LEU A 861 -7.81 -2.81 35.75
C LEU A 861 -6.66 -3.69 35.24
N ASN A 862 -6.45 -4.87 35.84
CA ASN A 862 -5.47 -5.83 35.37
C ASN A 862 -5.81 -6.33 33.94
N ASN A 863 -7.10 -6.42 33.58
CA ASN A 863 -7.50 -6.72 32.20
C ASN A 863 -7.24 -5.55 31.23
N ALA A 864 -7.33 -4.29 31.68
CA ALA A 864 -6.91 -3.15 30.88
C ALA A 864 -5.40 -3.20 30.59
N THR A 865 -4.59 -3.43 31.63
CA THR A 865 -3.14 -3.64 31.51
C THR A 865 -2.78 -4.80 30.58
N ASN A 866 -3.50 -5.93 30.69
CA ASN A 866 -3.27 -7.06 29.80
C ASN A 866 -3.62 -6.76 28.33
N ASN A 867 -4.67 -5.96 28.05
CA ASN A 867 -4.97 -5.51 26.68
C ASN A 867 -3.90 -4.54 26.13
N PHE A 868 -3.24 -3.76 26.99
CA PHE A 868 -2.12 -2.87 26.59
C PHE A 868 -0.84 -3.66 26.32
N LEU A 869 -0.48 -4.61 27.19
CA LEU A 869 0.73 -5.43 27.02
C LEU A 869 0.58 -6.53 25.96
N ASN A 870 -0.65 -6.94 25.65
CA ASN A 870 -0.97 -7.97 24.66
C ASN A 870 -2.19 -7.53 23.84
N PRO A 871 -2.00 -6.71 22.79
CA PRO A 871 -3.08 -6.31 21.88
C PRO A 871 -3.78 -7.52 21.28
N ARG A 872 -5.11 -7.44 21.14
CA ARG A 872 -5.90 -8.59 20.67
C ARG A 872 -5.75 -8.74 19.16
N ALA A 873 -5.28 -9.92 18.72
CA ALA A 873 -5.07 -10.25 17.31
C ALA A 873 -6.30 -10.00 16.41
N THR A 874 -7.51 -10.16 16.95
CA THR A 874 -8.76 -9.72 16.33
C THR A 874 -9.66 -9.02 17.34
N LEU A 875 -10.42 -8.03 16.86
CA LEU A 875 -11.40 -7.27 17.64
C LEU A 875 -12.74 -7.29 16.91
N ASP A 876 -13.79 -7.66 17.64
CA ASP A 876 -15.15 -7.74 17.12
C ASP A 876 -15.69 -6.32 16.84
N GLN A 877 -16.06 -6.09 15.58
CA GLN A 877 -16.56 -4.80 15.11
C GLN A 877 -17.97 -4.48 15.64
N GLU A 878 -18.74 -5.49 16.02
CA GLU A 878 -20.07 -5.37 16.63
C GLU A 878 -20.01 -5.40 18.17
N ALA A 879 -18.81 -5.38 18.76
CA ALA A 879 -18.62 -5.15 20.18
C ALA A 879 -19.18 -3.79 20.59
N ILE A 880 -19.81 -3.72 21.76
CA ILE A 880 -20.57 -2.54 22.19
C ILE A 880 -19.76 -1.69 23.15
N LEU A 881 -19.86 -0.37 22.98
CA LEU A 881 -19.19 0.65 23.77
C LEU A 881 -19.59 0.59 25.26
N HIS A 882 -18.56 0.53 26.10
CA HIS A 882 -18.63 0.65 27.54
C HIS A 882 -17.70 1.76 28.04
N ILE A 883 -18.20 2.49 29.04
CA ILE A 883 -17.46 3.53 29.73
C ILE A 883 -17.45 3.15 31.22
N VAL A 884 -16.27 3.23 31.86
CA VAL A 884 -16.13 3.16 33.32
C VAL A 884 -15.50 4.44 33.83
N LEU A 885 -16.19 5.11 34.75
CA LEU A 885 -15.70 6.30 35.44
C LEU A 885 -15.28 5.94 36.87
N ILE A 886 -14.07 6.33 37.27
CA ILE A 886 -13.54 6.19 38.63
C ILE A 886 -13.28 7.59 39.20
N THR A 887 -13.75 7.87 40.42
CA THR A 887 -13.72 9.20 41.05
C THR A 887 -13.10 9.18 42.47
N PRO A 888 -12.64 10.33 43.01
CA PRO A 888 -11.89 10.38 44.28
C PRO A 888 -12.71 9.98 45.52
N ASP A 889 -14.03 10.09 45.49
CA ASP A 889 -14.90 9.69 46.60
C ASP A 889 -15.16 8.17 46.69
N GLY A 890 -14.63 7.42 45.72
CA GLY A 890 -14.68 5.96 45.64
C GLY A 890 -15.84 5.41 44.81
N GLN A 891 -16.69 6.25 44.21
CA GLN A 891 -17.71 5.77 43.27
C GLN A 891 -17.09 5.28 41.95
N THR A 892 -17.58 4.13 41.48
CA THR A 892 -17.23 3.53 40.19
C THR A 892 -18.50 3.24 39.40
N LEU A 893 -18.75 4.04 38.37
CA LEU A 893 -19.87 3.89 37.44
C LEU A 893 -19.41 3.10 36.22
N ARG A 894 -20.13 2.04 35.82
CA ARG A 894 -20.03 1.47 34.47
C ARG A 894 -21.34 1.72 33.71
N ARG A 895 -21.25 2.38 32.56
CA ARG A 895 -22.36 2.51 31.60
C ARG A 895 -22.17 1.54 30.42
N ARG A 896 -23.25 1.31 29.66
CA ARG A 896 -23.26 0.60 28.37
C ARG A 896 -24.00 1.50 27.39
N ILE A 897 -23.32 1.97 26.37
CA ILE A 897 -23.92 2.82 25.35
C ILE A 897 -24.53 1.89 24.30
N ASN A 898 -25.85 1.96 24.09
CA ASN A 898 -26.56 1.02 23.21
C ASN A 898 -26.80 1.68 21.85
N GLY A 899 -26.50 0.97 20.76
CA GLY A 899 -26.63 1.52 19.40
C GLY A 899 -25.37 2.20 18.86
N ILE A 900 -24.25 2.15 19.60
CA ILE A 900 -22.91 2.51 19.11
C ILE A 900 -22.04 1.26 19.20
N THR A 901 -21.59 0.77 18.05
CA THR A 901 -20.65 -0.36 17.90
C THR A 901 -19.21 0.13 17.88
N ARG A 902 -18.25 -0.80 17.99
CA ARG A 902 -16.83 -0.53 17.74
C ARG A 902 -16.61 0.06 16.34
N ARG A 903 -17.30 -0.48 15.33
CA ARG A 903 -17.23 0.00 13.94
C ARG A 903 -17.63 1.46 13.79
N ASP A 904 -18.77 1.85 14.37
CA ASP A 904 -19.25 3.24 14.33
C ASP A 904 -18.24 4.19 14.98
N LEU A 905 -17.74 3.82 16.17
CA LEU A 905 -16.80 4.61 16.96
C LEU A 905 -15.45 4.79 16.24
N MET A 906 -14.91 3.72 15.64
CA MET A 906 -13.66 3.75 14.87
C MET A 906 -13.78 4.59 13.59
N ASN A 907 -14.90 4.48 12.86
CA ASN A 907 -15.14 5.25 11.64
C ASN A 907 -15.21 6.76 11.94
N GLN A 908 -15.90 7.13 13.02
CA GLN A 908 -16.01 8.53 13.44
C GLN A 908 -14.67 9.06 13.97
N ALA A 909 -13.90 8.25 14.73
CA ALA A 909 -12.54 8.61 15.15
C ALA A 909 -11.61 8.90 13.96
N ARG A 910 -11.60 8.03 12.93
CA ARG A 910 -10.84 8.24 11.68
C ARG A 910 -11.28 9.53 10.96
N ALA A 911 -12.59 9.78 10.86
CA ALA A 911 -13.12 10.98 10.20
C ALA A 911 -12.75 12.27 10.96
N PHE A 912 -12.85 12.26 12.28
CA PHE A 912 -12.48 13.37 13.17
C PHE A 912 -10.99 13.68 13.09
N THR A 913 -10.10 12.70 13.26
CA THR A 913 -8.65 12.92 13.20
C THR A 913 -8.21 13.50 11.85
N ARG A 914 -8.71 12.96 10.72
CA ARG A 914 -8.43 13.52 9.37
C ARG A 914 -8.93 14.96 9.19
N GLY A 915 -10.06 15.31 9.81
CA GLY A 915 -10.61 16.66 9.76
C GLY A 915 -9.82 17.65 10.61
N VAL A 916 -9.31 17.24 11.77
CA VAL A 916 -8.50 18.09 12.67
C VAL A 916 -7.08 18.28 12.15
N SER A 917 -6.47 17.23 11.59
CA SER A 917 -5.09 17.27 11.10
C SER A 917 -4.90 18.10 9.82
N ASN A 918 -5.97 18.64 9.22
CA ASN A 918 -5.92 19.50 8.05
C ASN A 918 -6.35 20.94 8.40
N PRO A 919 -5.42 21.91 8.50
CA PRO A 919 -5.74 23.30 8.86
C PRO A 919 -6.54 24.07 7.79
N LEU A 920 -6.72 23.52 6.58
CA LEU A 920 -7.57 24.10 5.54
C LEU A 920 -9.03 23.63 5.64
N ALA A 921 -9.30 22.53 6.36
CA ALA A 921 -10.61 21.89 6.45
C ALA A 921 -11.53 22.51 7.53
N SER A 922 -11.57 23.85 7.58
CA SER A 922 -12.05 24.76 8.65
C SER A 922 -13.13 24.31 9.66
N THR A 923 -14.08 23.46 9.28
CA THR A 923 -15.18 22.98 10.13
C THR A 923 -15.53 21.49 9.94
N ALA A 924 -14.80 20.77 9.07
CA ALA A 924 -15.14 19.40 8.69
C ALA A 924 -15.11 18.41 9.87
N TYR A 925 -14.25 18.67 10.85
CA TYR A 925 -14.11 17.87 12.07
C TYR A 925 -15.27 18.01 13.06
N LEU A 926 -16.08 19.08 13.02
CA LEU A 926 -17.06 19.37 14.09
C LEU A 926 -18.15 18.30 14.21
N LYS A 927 -18.64 17.75 13.09
CA LYS A 927 -19.66 16.68 13.11
C LYS A 927 -19.16 15.38 13.77
N PRO A 928 -18.03 14.77 13.33
CA PRO A 928 -17.52 13.58 14.00
C PRO A 928 -16.98 13.89 15.41
N ALA A 929 -16.47 15.10 15.68
CA ALA A 929 -16.11 15.54 17.04
C ALA A 929 -17.32 15.51 17.99
N GLN A 930 -18.50 15.94 17.51
CA GLN A 930 -19.75 15.93 18.29
C GLN A 930 -20.28 14.51 18.47
N TYR A 931 -20.32 13.69 17.41
CA TYR A 931 -20.72 12.27 17.56
C TYR A 931 -19.88 11.54 18.63
N LEU A 932 -18.56 11.81 18.64
CA LEU A 932 -17.65 11.22 19.63
C LEU A 932 -17.81 11.83 21.03
N TYR A 933 -18.19 13.11 21.14
CA TYR A 933 -18.57 13.73 22.41
C TYR A 933 -19.85 13.09 22.98
N ASP A 934 -20.89 12.97 22.16
CA ASP A 934 -22.17 12.32 22.50
C ASP A 934 -21.98 10.85 22.89
N ALA A 935 -21.04 10.15 22.23
CA ALA A 935 -20.71 8.76 22.53
C ALA A 935 -19.91 8.57 23.83
N LEU A 936 -18.99 9.49 24.16
CA LEU A 936 -17.95 9.29 25.18
C LEU A 936 -18.09 10.17 26.43
N ILE A 937 -18.66 11.37 26.31
CA ILE A 937 -18.67 12.40 27.35
C ILE A 937 -20.09 12.72 27.85
N GLU A 938 -21.06 12.98 26.96
CA GLU A 938 -22.47 13.22 27.34
C GLU A 938 -22.99 12.17 28.34
N PRO A 939 -22.71 10.85 28.20
CA PRO A 939 -23.24 9.83 29.10
C PRO A 939 -22.60 9.86 30.51
N ILE A 940 -21.55 10.65 30.76
CA ILE A 940 -20.94 10.80 32.09
C ILE A 940 -20.96 12.25 32.61
N GLU A 941 -21.26 13.24 31.77
CA GLU A 941 -21.11 14.67 32.10
C GLU A 941 -21.93 15.14 33.31
N GLU A 942 -23.17 14.67 33.48
CA GLU A 942 -23.98 14.99 34.68
C GLU A 942 -23.24 14.61 35.98
N LEU A 943 -22.57 13.46 35.99
CA LEU A 943 -21.81 12.97 37.15
C LEU A 943 -20.45 13.68 37.30
N LEU A 944 -19.79 14.05 36.20
CA LEU A 944 -18.59 14.90 36.25
C LEU A 944 -18.91 16.25 36.91
N GLY A 945 -20.05 16.85 36.54
CA GLY A 945 -20.59 18.07 37.12
C GLY A 945 -20.97 17.94 38.60
N GLU A 946 -21.73 16.90 38.99
CA GLU A 946 -22.08 16.66 40.40
C GLU A 946 -20.85 16.53 41.32
N LYS A 947 -19.74 16.00 40.79
CA LYS A 947 -18.48 15.78 41.52
C LYS A 947 -17.50 16.96 41.41
N ASN A 948 -17.76 17.95 40.56
CA ASN A 948 -16.85 19.07 40.25
C ASN A 948 -15.50 18.62 39.65
N ILE A 949 -15.50 17.51 38.88
CA ILE A 949 -14.31 17.01 38.20
C ILE A 949 -13.74 18.08 37.27
N ASN A 950 -12.43 18.27 37.28
CA ASN A 950 -11.71 19.25 36.45
C ASN A 950 -10.44 18.68 35.80
N ASN A 951 -10.13 17.40 36.04
CA ASN A 951 -9.11 16.64 35.33
C ASN A 951 -9.65 15.27 34.89
N LEU A 952 -9.46 14.91 33.63
CA LEU A 952 -9.86 13.61 33.06
C LEU A 952 -8.63 12.87 32.51
N SER A 953 -8.33 11.72 33.10
CA SER A 953 -7.33 10.78 32.61
C SER A 953 -8.01 9.66 31.84
N PHE A 954 -7.87 9.66 30.52
CA PHE A 954 -8.47 8.66 29.65
C PHE A 954 -7.58 7.42 29.53
N ILE A 955 -8.20 6.24 29.51
CA ILE A 955 -7.56 4.99 29.11
C ILE A 955 -8.45 4.41 28.01
N LEU A 956 -7.94 4.31 26.79
CA LEU A 956 -8.72 3.98 25.60
C LEU A 956 -8.34 2.61 25.01
N ASP A 957 -9.33 1.94 24.42
CA ASP A 957 -9.19 0.69 23.67
C ASP A 957 -8.18 0.79 22.49
N ASP A 958 -7.77 -0.35 21.92
CA ASP A 958 -7.02 -0.37 20.63
C ASP A 958 -7.70 0.52 19.58
N GLY A 959 -6.90 1.20 18.77
CA GLY A 959 -7.34 2.08 17.68
C GLY A 959 -7.91 3.44 18.11
N LEU A 960 -8.27 3.63 19.40
CA LEU A 960 -8.81 4.89 19.91
C LEU A 960 -7.75 5.78 20.57
N ARG A 961 -6.56 5.25 20.90
CA ARG A 961 -5.54 5.95 21.70
C ARG A 961 -4.91 7.17 21.00
N THR A 962 -5.03 7.27 19.68
CA THR A 962 -4.55 8.39 18.85
C THR A 962 -5.64 9.44 18.58
N LEU A 963 -6.81 9.33 19.23
CA LEU A 963 -7.90 10.30 19.17
C LEU A 963 -7.45 11.66 19.77
N PRO A 964 -7.63 12.81 19.08
CA PRO A 964 -7.34 14.13 19.66
C PRO A 964 -8.47 14.54 20.62
N ILE A 965 -8.52 13.91 21.80
CA ILE A 965 -9.58 14.04 22.83
C ILE A 965 -9.88 15.51 23.17
N ALA A 966 -8.85 16.37 23.19
CA ALA A 966 -8.96 17.80 23.47
C ALA A 966 -9.91 18.55 22.53
N ALA A 967 -10.04 18.10 21.28
CA ALA A 967 -10.88 18.71 20.25
C ALA A 967 -12.26 18.02 20.06
N LEU A 968 -12.64 17.09 20.95
CA LEU A 968 -14.05 16.67 21.05
C LEU A 968 -14.91 17.88 21.43
N HIS A 969 -16.12 17.99 20.87
CA HIS A 969 -16.87 19.26 20.87
C HIS A 969 -18.36 19.02 21.09
N ASP A 970 -18.97 19.62 22.12
CA ASP A 970 -20.35 19.33 22.51
C ASP A 970 -21.43 19.95 21.59
N GLY A 971 -21.02 20.89 20.75
CA GLY A 971 -21.89 21.71 19.88
C GLY A 971 -21.77 23.21 20.14
N GLU A 972 -21.25 23.60 21.31
CA GLU A 972 -20.98 24.98 21.72
C GLU A 972 -19.50 25.23 22.08
N GLN A 973 -18.79 24.24 22.64
CA GLN A 973 -17.41 24.35 23.12
C GLN A 973 -16.61 23.03 23.00
N PHE A 974 -15.28 23.12 23.05
CA PHE A 974 -14.37 21.97 23.09
C PHE A 974 -14.22 21.37 24.50
N LEU A 975 -13.92 20.07 24.58
CA LEU A 975 -13.72 19.35 25.83
C LEU A 975 -12.57 19.92 26.67
N ILE A 976 -11.53 20.45 26.03
CA ILE A 976 -10.40 21.12 26.69
C ILE A 976 -10.79 22.41 27.43
N GLU A 977 -11.92 23.04 27.06
CA GLU A 977 -12.46 24.22 27.76
C GLU A 977 -13.12 23.84 29.09
N LYS A 978 -13.53 22.58 29.24
CA LYS A 978 -14.19 22.05 30.45
C LYS A 978 -13.20 21.36 31.42
N TYR A 979 -12.26 20.58 30.90
CA TYR A 979 -11.39 19.73 31.72
C TYR A 979 -9.93 19.76 31.25
N SER A 980 -8.98 19.67 32.19
CA SER A 980 -7.60 19.30 31.87
C SER A 980 -7.51 17.81 31.53
N LEU A 981 -6.68 17.44 30.56
CA LEU A 981 -6.72 16.11 29.93
C LEU A 981 -5.37 15.39 29.96
N GLY A 982 -5.42 14.06 30.03
CA GLY A 982 -4.28 13.18 29.78
C GLY A 982 -4.72 11.78 29.35
N LEU A 983 -3.79 11.01 28.79
CA LEU A 983 -4.00 9.64 28.33
C LEU A 983 -3.07 8.68 29.09
N MET A 984 -3.60 7.68 29.77
CA MET A 984 -2.83 6.62 30.41
C MET A 984 -2.84 5.33 29.55
N PRO A 985 -1.67 4.71 29.29
CA PRO A 985 -1.56 3.33 28.78
C PRO A 985 -2.45 2.33 29.53
N SER A 986 -2.30 2.32 30.84
CA SER A 986 -3.15 1.68 31.84
C SER A 986 -2.78 2.26 33.20
N PHE A 987 -3.63 2.10 34.22
CA PHE A 987 -3.30 2.63 35.54
C PHE A 987 -2.07 1.95 36.15
N SER A 988 -1.95 0.62 36.06
CA SER A 988 -0.87 -0.12 36.74
C SER A 988 0.49 -0.07 36.03
N LEU A 989 0.57 0.45 34.80
CA LEU A 989 1.83 0.75 34.11
C LEU A 989 2.23 2.23 34.23
N THR A 990 1.35 3.08 34.76
CA THR A 990 1.63 4.50 34.96
C THR A 990 2.18 4.71 36.36
N ASN A 991 3.39 5.26 36.50
CA ASN A 991 3.91 5.59 37.83
C ASN A 991 3.18 6.81 38.40
N THR A 992 2.15 6.54 39.21
CA THR A 992 1.34 7.59 39.86
C THR A 992 1.90 8.05 41.22
N SER A 993 3.02 7.47 41.66
CA SER A 993 3.60 7.72 42.98
C SER A 993 4.45 9.00 43.04
N GLY A 994 4.48 9.62 44.24
CA GLY A 994 5.36 10.74 44.55
C GLY A 994 5.12 11.97 43.67
N TYR A 995 3.96 12.60 43.83
CA TYR A 995 3.64 13.89 43.19
C TYR A 995 4.71 14.96 43.52
N LEU A 996 5.07 15.75 42.50
CA LEU A 996 6.00 16.87 42.59
C LEU A 996 5.48 18.02 41.71
N PRO A 997 5.24 19.23 42.26
CA PRO A 997 4.76 20.36 41.46
C PRO A 997 5.72 20.66 40.30
N PRO A 998 5.24 20.93 39.07
CA PRO A 998 6.11 20.97 37.89
C PRO A 998 7.29 21.96 38.01
N LYS A 999 7.05 23.17 38.53
CA LYS A 999 8.08 24.21 38.82
C LYS A 999 9.24 23.76 39.72
N GLU A 1000 9.06 22.69 40.52
CA GLU A 1000 10.15 22.24 41.39
C GLU A 1000 11.24 21.41 40.66
N ASN A 1001 10.95 20.94 39.45
CA ASN A 1001 11.90 20.19 38.64
C ASN A 1001 13.07 21.03 38.11
N GLN A 1002 14.14 20.33 37.72
CA GLN A 1002 15.22 20.89 36.91
C GLN A 1002 14.95 20.58 35.44
N LEU A 1003 15.23 21.54 34.54
CA LEU A 1003 15.01 21.43 33.11
C LEU A 1003 16.31 21.10 32.37
N LEU A 1004 16.28 20.08 31.52
CA LEU A 1004 17.29 19.83 30.50
C LEU A 1004 16.64 19.97 29.12
N ALA A 1005 16.98 21.04 28.40
CA ALA A 1005 16.47 21.29 27.07
C ALA A 1005 17.56 21.06 26.02
N LEU A 1006 17.19 20.39 24.92
CA LEU A 1006 18.06 20.16 23.78
C LEU A 1006 17.32 20.40 22.46
N GLY A 1007 18.04 20.83 21.44
CA GLY A 1007 17.54 20.97 20.08
C GLY A 1007 18.63 21.43 19.12
N ALA A 1008 18.33 21.47 17.83
CA ALA A 1008 19.22 21.99 16.80
C ALA A 1008 18.40 22.67 15.70
N SER A 1009 18.97 23.70 15.06
CA SER A 1009 18.42 24.21 13.80
C SER A 1009 19.02 23.55 12.57
N GLU A 1010 20.28 23.11 12.63
CA GLU A 1010 21.01 22.50 11.50
C GLU A 1010 21.07 20.97 11.65
N PHE A 1011 20.80 20.21 10.58
CA PHE A 1011 20.84 18.74 10.57
C PHE A 1011 21.56 18.18 9.33
N ASP A 1012 22.45 17.19 9.53
CA ASP A 1012 23.27 16.63 8.43
C ASP A 1012 22.47 15.83 7.39
N GLU A 1013 21.27 15.34 7.73
CA GLU A 1013 20.43 14.47 6.89
C GLU A 1013 18.96 14.92 6.77
N GLN A 1014 18.59 16.11 7.25
CA GLN A 1014 17.18 16.60 7.31
C GLN A 1014 17.08 18.09 6.94
N GLN A 1015 15.85 18.60 6.81
CA GLN A 1015 15.61 20.03 6.61
C GLN A 1015 15.91 20.82 7.91
N ASP A 1016 16.47 22.02 7.80
CA ASP A 1016 16.72 22.90 8.95
C ASP A 1016 15.41 23.30 9.68
N LEU A 1017 15.47 23.38 11.02
CA LEU A 1017 14.36 23.79 11.92
C LEU A 1017 14.73 25.09 12.68
N PRO A 1018 14.67 26.26 12.03
CA PRO A 1018 15.03 27.53 12.67
C PRO A 1018 14.15 27.91 13.88
N ALA A 1019 12.90 27.47 13.97
CA ALA A 1019 12.09 27.74 15.17
C ALA A 1019 12.40 26.78 16.33
N ALA A 1020 12.85 25.54 16.09
CA ALA A 1020 13.21 24.60 17.16
C ALA A 1020 14.38 25.10 18.04
N LEU A 1021 15.38 25.74 17.45
CA LEU A 1021 16.46 26.41 18.19
C LEU A 1021 15.90 27.58 19.04
N LEU A 1022 15.06 28.42 18.43
CA LEU A 1022 14.45 29.58 19.08
C LEU A 1022 13.48 29.19 20.20
N GLU A 1023 12.74 28.09 20.05
CA GLU A 1023 11.87 27.49 21.06
C GLU A 1023 12.67 27.18 22.34
N VAL A 1024 13.80 26.48 22.19
CA VAL A 1024 14.69 26.16 23.31
C VAL A 1024 15.28 27.45 23.93
N GLU A 1025 15.68 28.44 23.12
CA GLU A 1025 16.17 29.71 23.66
C GLU A 1025 15.10 30.47 24.46
N ILE A 1026 13.87 30.60 23.96
CA ILE A 1026 12.76 31.27 24.68
C ILE A 1026 12.48 30.55 26.01
N ILE A 1027 12.29 29.23 25.96
CA ILE A 1027 11.97 28.41 27.13
C ILE A 1027 13.04 28.55 28.22
N THR A 1028 14.32 28.58 27.84
CA THR A 1028 15.44 28.50 28.80
C THR A 1028 16.00 29.87 29.21
N GLN A 1029 15.93 30.89 28.35
CA GLN A 1029 16.49 32.22 28.60
C GLN A 1029 15.46 33.26 29.04
N GLU A 1030 14.19 33.15 28.62
CA GLU A 1030 13.13 34.09 29.03
C GLU A 1030 12.20 33.53 30.10
N ILE A 1031 11.87 32.24 30.05
CA ILE A 1031 10.82 31.63 30.87
C ILE A 1031 11.41 30.89 32.08
N TRP A 1032 12.17 29.82 31.86
CA TRP A 1032 12.66 28.89 32.89
C TRP A 1032 14.16 29.12 33.18
N GLN A 1033 14.49 30.31 33.71
CA GLN A 1033 15.89 30.74 33.93
C GLN A 1033 16.60 30.03 35.10
N GLU A 1034 15.86 29.45 36.05
CA GLU A 1034 16.42 28.75 37.21
C GLU A 1034 16.39 27.22 37.03
N LYS A 1035 17.42 26.53 37.55
CA LYS A 1035 17.57 25.06 37.50
C LYS A 1035 17.67 24.45 36.09
N THR A 1036 18.20 25.19 35.10
CA THR A 1036 18.23 24.77 33.69
C THR A 1036 19.63 24.44 33.17
N ASN A 1037 19.71 23.46 32.26
CA ASN A 1037 20.86 23.22 31.38
C ASN A 1037 20.39 23.08 29.92
N ILE A 1038 21.24 23.49 28.98
CA ILE A 1038 20.91 23.61 27.55
C ILE A 1038 21.99 22.92 26.72
N PHE A 1039 21.62 22.22 25.66
CA PHE A 1039 22.55 21.77 24.61
C PHE A 1039 21.97 22.06 23.22
N LEU A 1040 22.70 22.83 22.41
CA LEU A 1040 22.25 23.31 21.10
C LEU A 1040 23.16 22.79 19.98
N ASP A 1041 22.58 22.56 18.81
CA ASP A 1041 23.26 22.18 17.56
C ASP A 1041 24.26 21.04 17.75
N GLN A 1042 25.57 21.26 17.57
CA GLN A 1042 26.59 20.20 17.71
C GLN A 1042 26.83 19.73 19.17
N GLN A 1043 26.00 20.19 20.12
CA GLN A 1043 25.91 19.63 21.47
C GLN A 1043 24.66 18.77 21.67
N PHE A 1044 23.67 18.81 20.76
CA PHE A 1044 22.45 18.00 20.82
C PHE A 1044 22.73 16.56 20.38
N THR A 1045 23.33 15.80 21.30
CA THR A 1045 23.73 14.40 21.12
C THR A 1045 23.23 13.52 22.27
N ILE A 1046 23.08 12.22 22.00
CA ILE A 1046 22.64 11.25 23.01
C ILE A 1046 23.66 11.15 24.16
N GLU A 1047 24.97 11.27 23.87
CA GLU A 1047 26.02 11.27 24.90
C GLU A 1047 25.84 12.44 25.88
N ASN A 1048 25.56 13.65 25.40
CA ASN A 1048 25.37 14.83 26.25
C ASN A 1048 24.08 14.73 27.08
N LEU A 1049 22.98 14.21 26.52
CA LEU A 1049 21.74 13.91 27.24
C LEU A 1049 21.98 12.96 28.42
N LEU A 1050 22.67 11.83 28.18
CA LEU A 1050 22.94 10.84 29.22
C LEU A 1050 23.95 11.34 30.26
N LEU A 1051 25.06 11.98 29.84
CA LEU A 1051 26.06 12.56 30.75
C LEU A 1051 25.52 13.70 31.61
N ALA A 1052 24.49 14.42 31.16
CA ALA A 1052 23.81 15.43 31.96
C ALA A 1052 22.90 14.78 33.02
N ARG A 1053 22.10 13.77 32.65
CA ARG A 1053 21.25 13.01 33.58
C ARG A 1053 22.07 12.23 34.63
N GLU A 1054 23.23 11.68 34.29
CA GLU A 1054 24.13 11.02 35.26
C GLU A 1054 24.58 11.99 36.38
N ARG A 1055 24.71 13.29 36.05
CA ARG A 1055 25.26 14.31 36.97
C ARG A 1055 24.18 15.00 37.80
N ASN A 1056 23.02 15.29 37.21
CA ASN A 1056 21.92 16.01 37.84
C ASN A 1056 20.57 15.33 37.51
N PRO A 1057 19.66 15.19 38.48
CA PRO A 1057 18.32 14.67 38.24
C PRO A 1057 17.43 15.74 37.57
N TYR A 1058 17.51 15.82 36.24
CA TYR A 1058 16.59 16.63 35.43
C TYR A 1058 15.25 15.91 35.30
N GLY A 1059 14.27 16.37 36.10
CA GLY A 1059 12.91 15.83 36.09
C GLY A 1059 12.08 16.27 34.88
N ILE A 1060 12.47 17.36 34.19
CA ILE A 1060 11.91 17.71 32.87
C ILE A 1060 13.02 17.61 31.82
N VAL A 1061 12.76 16.87 30.75
CA VAL A 1061 13.61 16.80 29.56
C VAL A 1061 12.80 17.25 28.36
N HIS A 1062 13.40 18.10 27.51
CA HIS A 1062 12.76 18.68 26.34
C HIS A 1062 13.65 18.50 25.11
N LEU A 1063 13.09 17.95 24.03
CA LEU A 1063 13.75 17.73 22.75
C LEU A 1063 12.97 18.48 21.67
N ALA A 1064 13.59 19.46 21.01
CA ALA A 1064 13.03 20.20 19.87
C ALA A 1064 13.76 19.81 18.58
N THR A 1065 13.11 19.02 17.72
CA THR A 1065 13.78 18.34 16.58
C THR A 1065 12.80 17.67 15.60
N HIS A 1066 13.33 16.98 14.59
CA HIS A 1066 12.59 16.04 13.76
C HIS A 1066 12.37 14.70 14.45
N ALA A 1067 11.22 14.09 14.18
CA ALA A 1067 10.97 12.68 14.44
C ALA A 1067 9.99 12.15 13.39
N GLU A 1068 10.09 10.86 13.10
CA GLU A 1068 9.15 10.14 12.24
C GLU A 1068 8.71 8.85 12.93
N PHE A 1069 7.42 8.53 12.80
CA PHE A 1069 6.87 7.24 13.22
C PHE A 1069 6.31 6.54 11.99
N SER A 1070 6.97 5.46 11.58
CA SER A 1070 6.58 4.64 10.45
C SER A 1070 6.03 3.29 10.89
N SER A 1071 4.85 2.93 10.38
CA SER A 1071 4.27 1.59 10.52
C SER A 1071 4.96 0.52 9.65
N SER A 1072 6.06 0.84 8.95
CA SER A 1072 6.93 -0.16 8.31
C SER A 1072 7.83 -0.89 9.31
N GLY A 1073 8.09 -0.31 10.49
CA GLY A 1073 8.83 -0.98 11.56
C GLY A 1073 9.52 -0.04 12.55
N ALA A 1074 9.94 -0.61 13.70
CA ALA A 1074 10.58 0.14 14.78
C ALA A 1074 11.95 0.74 14.40
N GLN A 1075 12.65 0.16 13.42
CA GLN A 1075 13.96 0.68 12.96
C GLN A 1075 13.83 1.83 11.95
N GLU A 1076 12.70 1.93 11.25
CA GLU A 1076 12.35 3.05 10.35
C GLU A 1076 11.72 4.23 11.10
N SER A 1077 11.39 4.04 12.39
CA SER A 1077 10.88 5.07 13.29
C SER A 1077 12.01 5.65 14.13
N TYR A 1078 12.23 6.97 14.09
CA TYR A 1078 13.35 7.61 14.79
C TYR A 1078 13.05 9.01 15.34
N ILE A 1079 13.79 9.39 16.38
CA ILE A 1079 14.00 10.80 16.77
C ILE A 1079 15.38 11.21 16.26
N GLN A 1080 15.47 12.35 15.58
CA GLN A 1080 16.73 12.89 15.08
C GLN A 1080 17.51 13.57 16.23
N PHE A 1081 18.78 13.26 16.38
CA PHE A 1081 19.77 14.07 17.10
C PHE A 1081 20.69 14.74 16.05
N GLN A 1082 21.52 15.71 16.43
CA GLN A 1082 22.39 16.37 15.43
C GLN A 1082 23.40 15.38 14.81
N ASP A 1083 23.88 14.40 15.58
CA ASP A 1083 24.94 13.47 15.20
C ASP A 1083 24.47 12.05 14.82
N GLN A 1084 23.22 11.67 15.10
CA GLN A 1084 22.68 10.33 14.88
C GLN A 1084 21.15 10.29 14.92
N LYS A 1085 20.56 9.15 14.54
CA LYS A 1085 19.14 8.83 14.74
C LYS A 1085 18.99 7.91 15.95
N LEU A 1086 18.07 8.24 16.86
CA LEU A 1086 17.63 7.37 17.95
C LEU A 1086 16.42 6.58 17.45
N THR A 1087 16.58 5.28 17.18
CA THR A 1087 15.45 4.44 16.72
C THR A 1087 14.48 4.12 17.85
N LEU A 1088 13.27 3.70 17.50
CA LEU A 1088 12.17 3.41 18.43
C LEU A 1088 12.55 2.31 19.44
N ASP A 1089 13.25 1.25 19.01
CA ASP A 1089 13.74 0.18 19.88
C ASP A 1089 14.77 0.71 20.91
N GLU A 1090 15.65 1.62 20.49
CA GLU A 1090 16.76 2.12 21.30
C GLU A 1090 16.29 3.03 22.46
N VAL A 1091 15.11 3.65 22.37
CA VAL A 1091 14.49 4.44 23.45
C VAL A 1091 14.47 3.64 24.76
N SER A 1092 14.15 2.34 24.67
CA SER A 1092 14.09 1.41 25.81
C SER A 1092 15.41 1.29 26.58
N SER A 1093 16.55 1.56 25.92
CA SER A 1093 17.89 1.46 26.49
C SER A 1093 18.33 2.72 27.26
N LEU A 1094 17.63 3.85 27.11
CA LEU A 1094 18.05 5.15 27.66
C LEU A 1094 17.86 5.30 29.18
N GLY A 1095 17.17 4.36 29.83
CA GLY A 1095 16.99 4.35 31.29
C GLY A 1095 16.34 5.65 31.82
N LEU A 1096 15.17 6.02 31.30
CA LEU A 1096 14.49 7.29 31.62
C LEU A 1096 13.97 7.35 33.07
N GLY A 1097 13.87 6.21 33.76
CA GLY A 1097 13.45 6.12 35.16
C GLY A 1097 14.53 6.37 36.23
N ASP A 1098 15.84 6.37 35.89
CA ASP A 1098 16.92 6.63 36.87
C ASP A 1098 17.99 7.58 36.28
N PRO A 1099 18.13 8.83 36.78
CA PRO A 1099 17.19 9.50 37.68
C PRO A 1099 15.84 9.74 37.00
N PRO A 1100 14.72 9.79 37.76
CA PRO A 1100 13.38 9.80 37.20
C PRO A 1100 13.05 11.09 36.44
N ILE A 1101 12.48 10.92 35.25
CA ILE A 1101 11.85 12.00 34.48
C ILE A 1101 10.36 12.10 34.86
N GLU A 1102 9.94 13.25 35.39
CA GLU A 1102 8.53 13.58 35.65
C GLU A 1102 7.79 13.96 34.35
N LEU A 1103 8.48 14.55 33.37
CA LEU A 1103 7.96 14.90 32.05
C LEU A 1103 9.03 14.90 30.95
N LEU A 1104 8.82 14.12 29.90
CA LEU A 1104 9.55 14.22 28.63
C LEU A 1104 8.69 15.02 27.62
N VAL A 1105 9.21 16.10 27.06
CA VAL A 1105 8.54 16.86 25.99
C VAL A 1105 9.23 16.56 24.66
N LEU A 1106 8.53 15.84 23.79
CA LEU A 1106 8.95 15.51 22.43
C LEU A 1106 8.36 16.51 21.45
N SER A 1107 9.00 17.68 21.35
CA SER A 1107 8.64 18.76 20.43
C SER A 1107 9.14 18.42 19.01
N ALA A 1108 8.44 17.47 18.41
CA ALA A 1108 8.75 16.83 17.14
C ALA A 1108 7.49 16.19 16.56
N CYS A 1109 7.50 15.86 15.26
CA CYS A 1109 6.36 15.28 14.55
C CYS A 1109 6.04 13.83 14.93
N ARG A 1110 4.75 13.48 14.93
CA ARG A 1110 4.21 12.11 15.12
C ARG A 1110 4.69 11.35 16.38
N THR A 1111 5.24 12.02 17.38
CA THR A 1111 5.88 11.36 18.55
C THR A 1111 4.93 10.66 19.54
N ALA A 1112 3.62 10.88 19.44
CA ALA A 1112 2.57 10.12 20.14
C ALA A 1112 1.67 9.31 19.17
N LEU A 1113 2.00 9.27 17.88
CA LEU A 1113 1.40 8.34 16.93
C LEU A 1113 1.99 6.94 17.16
N GLY A 1114 1.19 5.90 16.97
CA GLY A 1114 1.61 4.51 17.16
C GLY A 1114 0.70 3.54 16.42
N ASP A 1115 1.20 2.34 16.15
CA ASP A 1115 0.45 1.23 15.56
C ASP A 1115 0.10 0.16 16.63
N ARG A 1116 -0.31 -1.04 16.22
CA ARG A 1116 -0.63 -2.15 17.15
C ARG A 1116 0.59 -2.84 17.77
N GLN A 1117 1.79 -2.63 17.24
CA GLN A 1117 3.02 -3.25 17.77
C GLN A 1117 3.78 -2.28 18.69
N SER A 1118 3.67 -0.98 18.39
CA SER A 1118 4.24 0.14 19.14
C SER A 1118 3.13 1.12 19.55
N GLU A 1119 2.17 0.66 20.36
CA GLU A 1119 1.02 1.46 20.76
C GLU A 1119 1.47 2.73 21.52
N LEU A 1120 1.11 3.91 20.99
CA LEU A 1120 1.53 5.26 21.42
C LEU A 1120 3.01 5.65 21.13
N GLY A 1121 3.74 4.87 20.33
CA GLY A 1121 5.02 5.27 19.74
C GLY A 1121 6.08 5.71 20.76
N PHE A 1122 6.81 6.79 20.44
CA PHE A 1122 7.87 7.33 21.28
C PHE A 1122 7.36 7.77 22.67
N ALA A 1123 6.19 8.40 22.74
CA ALA A 1123 5.57 8.78 24.01
C ALA A 1123 5.20 7.55 24.87
N GLY A 1124 4.67 6.49 24.26
CA GLY A 1124 4.38 5.22 24.93
C GLY A 1124 5.64 4.50 25.44
N LEU A 1125 6.68 4.41 24.60
CA LEU A 1125 7.95 3.76 24.98
C LEU A 1125 8.76 4.57 25.98
N ALA A 1126 8.65 5.90 26.02
CA ALA A 1126 9.27 6.71 27.06
C ALA A 1126 8.77 6.33 28.47
N LEU A 1127 7.47 6.01 28.59
CA LEU A 1127 6.88 5.52 29.84
C LEU A 1127 7.37 4.11 30.20
N ASN A 1128 7.42 3.21 29.21
CA ASN A 1128 8.00 1.87 29.38
C ASN A 1128 9.50 1.93 29.77
N SER A 1129 10.20 3.00 29.38
CA SER A 1129 11.59 3.30 29.73
C SER A 1129 11.74 3.97 31.11
N GLY A 1130 10.63 4.24 31.80
CA GLY A 1130 10.58 4.73 33.18
C GLY A 1130 10.29 6.22 33.37
N ALA A 1131 10.01 6.99 32.32
CA ALA A 1131 9.46 8.35 32.49
C ALA A 1131 8.03 8.28 33.07
N LYS A 1132 7.63 9.24 33.92
CA LYS A 1132 6.26 9.27 34.47
C LYS A 1132 5.24 9.82 33.47
N ALA A 1133 5.64 10.77 32.63
CA ALA A 1133 4.80 11.39 31.61
C ALA A 1133 5.63 11.75 30.37
N ALA A 1134 4.99 11.74 29.20
CA ALA A 1134 5.52 12.25 27.95
C ALA A 1134 4.48 13.13 27.25
N ILE A 1135 4.88 14.27 26.68
CA ILE A 1135 4.09 15.02 25.72
C ILE A 1135 4.65 14.75 24.33
N GLY A 1136 3.79 14.38 23.38
CA GLY A 1136 4.15 14.12 21.99
C GLY A 1136 3.00 14.42 21.03
N SER A 1137 3.29 14.43 19.73
CA SER A 1137 2.35 14.86 18.70
C SER A 1137 1.68 13.71 17.93
N LEU A 1138 0.44 13.94 17.47
CA LEU A 1138 -0.38 12.95 16.75
C LEU A 1138 -0.25 13.04 15.22
N TRP A 1139 0.35 14.12 14.69
CA TRP A 1139 0.52 14.36 13.25
C TRP A 1139 1.76 15.24 12.97
N TYR A 1140 1.98 15.61 11.70
CA TYR A 1140 2.99 16.61 11.33
C TYR A 1140 2.53 18.00 11.78
N VAL A 1141 3.27 18.59 12.72
CA VAL A 1141 2.92 19.87 13.36
C VAL A 1141 3.63 21.05 12.68
N SER A 1142 3.10 22.25 12.86
CA SER A 1142 3.74 23.48 12.38
C SER A 1142 4.86 23.89 13.33
N ASP A 1143 6.07 24.10 12.81
CA ASP A 1143 7.28 24.54 13.54
C ASP A 1143 6.99 25.76 14.45
N VAL A 1144 6.58 26.89 13.85
CA VAL A 1144 6.25 28.13 14.61
C VAL A 1144 5.02 27.97 15.52
N GLY A 1145 4.04 27.17 15.12
CA GLY A 1145 2.85 26.90 15.96
C GLY A 1145 3.19 26.08 17.20
N THR A 1146 4.11 25.13 17.06
CA THR A 1146 4.67 24.30 18.14
C THR A 1146 5.46 25.18 19.11
N MET A 1147 6.36 26.03 18.62
CA MET A 1147 7.08 27.00 19.44
C MET A 1147 6.14 27.89 20.26
N GLY A 1148 5.02 28.35 19.68
CA GLY A 1148 3.99 29.11 20.40
C GLY A 1148 3.32 28.31 21.53
N LEU A 1149 2.98 27.04 21.27
CA LEU A 1149 2.38 26.14 22.25
C LEU A 1149 3.37 25.75 23.36
N MET A 1150 4.62 25.43 23.02
CA MET A 1150 5.64 24.96 23.95
C MET A 1150 6.16 26.08 24.84
N ALA A 1151 6.43 27.28 24.29
CA ALA A 1151 6.77 28.44 25.10
C ALA A 1151 5.66 28.76 26.12
N LYS A 1152 4.37 28.71 25.71
CA LYS A 1152 3.25 28.92 26.64
C LYS A 1152 3.09 27.76 27.63
N LEU A 1153 3.30 26.51 27.23
CA LEU A 1153 3.32 25.35 28.14
C LEU A 1153 4.37 25.54 29.26
N TYR A 1154 5.58 25.98 28.94
CA TYR A 1154 6.61 26.23 29.95
C TYR A 1154 6.33 27.42 30.86
N ASP A 1155 5.57 28.40 30.38
CA ASP A 1155 5.07 29.50 31.20
C ASP A 1155 4.02 29.01 32.21
N GLU A 1156 3.04 28.23 31.75
CA GLU A 1156 1.96 27.70 32.59
C GLU A 1156 2.47 26.61 33.55
N LEU A 1157 3.45 25.78 33.16
CA LEU A 1157 4.13 24.80 34.04
C LEU A 1157 4.82 25.45 35.26
N GLN A 1158 5.01 26.77 35.25
CA GLN A 1158 5.53 27.48 36.42
C GLN A 1158 4.50 27.64 37.55
N ASP A 1159 3.21 27.81 37.25
CA ASP A 1159 2.20 28.16 38.26
C ASP A 1159 1.00 27.20 38.29
N ALA A 1160 0.83 26.35 37.27
CA ALA A 1160 -0.18 25.28 37.25
C ALA A 1160 0.16 24.14 38.23
N PRO A 1161 -0.84 23.55 38.92
CA PRO A 1161 -0.61 22.50 39.91
C PRO A 1161 -0.35 21.11 39.29
N THR A 1162 -0.63 20.91 38.00
CA THR A 1162 -0.47 19.60 37.33
C THR A 1162 0.01 19.76 35.89
N LYS A 1163 0.74 18.76 35.38
CA LYS A 1163 1.25 18.75 34.00
C LYS A 1163 0.13 18.91 32.96
N ALA A 1164 -1.01 18.24 33.17
CA ALA A 1164 -2.18 18.33 32.30
C ALA A 1164 -2.89 19.69 32.32
N SER A 1165 -2.91 20.39 33.47
CA SER A 1165 -3.53 21.72 33.52
C SER A 1165 -2.63 22.81 32.91
N ALA A 1166 -1.30 22.66 32.96
CA ALA A 1166 -0.40 23.52 32.20
C ALA A 1166 -0.62 23.38 30.68
N LEU A 1167 -0.70 22.13 30.18
CA LEU A 1167 -1.01 21.88 28.77
C LEU A 1167 -2.40 22.41 28.38
N GLN A 1168 -3.40 22.24 29.24
CA GLN A 1168 -4.73 22.82 29.03
C GLN A 1168 -4.66 24.35 28.88
N GLN A 1169 -4.00 25.08 29.78
CA GLN A 1169 -3.90 26.54 29.67
C GLN A 1169 -3.15 26.98 28.41
N ALA A 1170 -2.11 26.25 27.98
CA ALA A 1170 -1.41 26.53 26.73
C ALA A 1170 -2.30 26.29 25.49
N GLN A 1171 -3.04 25.18 25.46
CA GLN A 1171 -4.00 24.90 24.38
C GLN A 1171 -5.12 25.95 24.32
N LEU A 1172 -5.64 26.36 25.49
CA LEU A 1172 -6.64 27.42 25.60
C LEU A 1172 -6.09 28.80 25.18
N ALA A 1173 -4.81 29.08 25.42
CA ALA A 1173 -4.18 30.33 24.98
C ALA A 1173 -4.05 30.44 23.46
N LEU A 1174 -3.83 29.32 22.75
CA LEU A 1174 -3.89 29.27 21.29
C LEU A 1174 -5.35 29.42 20.80
N LEU A 1175 -6.28 28.64 21.36
CA LEU A 1175 -7.72 28.70 21.03
C LEU A 1175 -8.30 30.12 21.21
N ASN A 1176 -7.91 30.82 22.28
CA ASN A 1176 -8.37 32.20 22.57
C ASN A 1176 -7.53 33.29 21.89
N ASN A 1177 -6.64 32.96 20.95
CA ASN A 1177 -5.76 33.91 20.24
C ASN A 1177 -4.87 34.78 21.18
N GLN A 1178 -4.56 34.28 22.39
CA GLN A 1178 -3.60 34.89 23.32
C GLN A 1178 -2.15 34.61 22.90
N VAL A 1179 -1.94 33.48 22.20
CA VAL A 1179 -0.75 33.21 21.38
C VAL A 1179 -1.13 33.48 19.91
N SER A 1180 -0.41 34.37 19.23
CA SER A 1180 -0.68 34.68 17.81
C SER A 1180 0.53 35.26 17.06
N ILE A 1181 0.56 35.12 15.73
CA ILE A 1181 1.65 35.63 14.87
C ILE A 1181 1.17 36.90 14.14
N ARG A 1182 1.88 38.02 14.30
CA ARG A 1182 1.56 39.32 13.66
C ARG A 1182 2.83 40.10 13.33
N ASP A 1183 2.89 40.75 12.16
CA ASP A 1183 4.01 41.61 11.74
C ASP A 1183 5.42 40.96 11.89
N SER A 1184 5.52 39.66 11.56
CA SER A 1184 6.71 38.80 11.78
C SER A 1184 7.17 38.69 13.24
N GLN A 1185 6.24 38.79 14.18
CA GLN A 1185 6.45 38.56 15.61
C GLN A 1185 5.49 37.49 16.14
N LEU A 1186 5.98 36.62 17.01
CA LEU A 1186 5.16 35.77 17.86
C LEU A 1186 4.79 36.56 19.13
N LEU A 1187 3.50 36.67 19.40
CA LEU A 1187 2.94 37.33 20.57
C LEU A 1187 2.51 36.25 21.58
N ILE A 1188 2.97 36.36 22.83
CA ILE A 1188 2.62 35.45 23.94
C ILE A 1188 2.31 36.30 25.18
N ASP A 1189 1.02 36.51 25.46
CA ASP A 1189 0.54 37.44 26.49
C ASP A 1189 1.06 38.87 26.22
N ASP A 1190 1.88 39.44 27.12
CA ASP A 1190 2.56 40.74 26.97
C ASP A 1190 3.93 40.63 26.25
N ARG A 1191 4.42 39.43 25.90
CA ARG A 1191 5.70 39.23 25.18
C ARG A 1191 5.53 39.37 23.67
N SER A 1192 6.58 39.89 23.03
CA SER A 1192 6.67 40.11 21.58
C SER A 1192 8.03 39.66 21.10
N ILE A 1193 8.07 38.49 20.44
CA ILE A 1193 9.28 37.78 20.07
C ILE A 1193 9.45 37.90 18.56
N PRO A 1194 10.56 38.48 18.03
CA PRO A 1194 10.78 38.58 16.59
C PRO A 1194 11.09 37.20 15.99
N LEU A 1195 10.50 36.90 14.83
CA LEU A 1195 10.81 35.70 14.06
C LEU A 1195 11.96 36.00 13.07
N PRO A 1196 12.91 35.06 12.82
CA PRO A 1196 13.94 35.20 11.78
C PRO A 1196 13.37 35.42 10.37
N ASP A 1197 14.11 36.13 9.52
CA ASP A 1197 13.73 36.40 8.11
C ASP A 1197 13.69 35.11 7.26
N GLU A 1198 14.38 34.07 7.70
CA GLU A 1198 14.45 32.75 7.09
C GLU A 1198 13.18 31.91 7.30
N ILE A 1199 12.39 32.19 8.35
CA ILE A 1199 11.11 31.52 8.57
C ILE A 1199 10.10 32.06 7.55
N PRO A 1200 9.49 31.21 6.69
CA PRO A 1200 8.41 31.65 5.81
C PRO A 1200 7.26 32.20 6.65
N ALA A 1201 7.08 33.51 6.63
CA ALA A 1201 6.12 34.18 7.51
C ALA A 1201 4.72 33.59 7.30
N LEU A 1202 4.21 32.92 8.35
CA LEU A 1202 2.82 32.44 8.46
C LEU A 1202 1.87 33.63 8.60
N ALA A 1203 1.82 34.44 7.54
CA ALA A 1203 1.18 35.73 7.50
C ALA A 1203 -0.34 35.56 7.65
N ASN A 1204 -0.83 35.76 8.87
CA ASN A 1204 -2.22 35.56 9.30
C ASN A 1204 -2.65 34.07 9.40
N ALA A 1205 -1.75 33.16 9.81
CA ALA A 1205 -2.18 31.84 10.27
C ALA A 1205 -3.00 31.94 11.57
N ASP A 1206 -4.18 31.32 11.59
CA ASP A 1206 -5.09 31.31 12.74
C ASP A 1206 -4.74 30.15 13.69
N LEU A 1207 -3.97 30.46 14.73
CA LEU A 1207 -3.53 29.49 15.74
C LEU A 1207 -4.68 28.96 16.61
N SER A 1208 -5.90 29.51 16.52
CA SER A 1208 -7.05 28.95 17.24
C SER A 1208 -7.60 27.66 16.62
N HIS A 1209 -7.23 27.34 15.37
CA HIS A 1209 -7.67 26.10 14.74
C HIS A 1209 -7.12 24.88 15.49
N PRO A 1210 -7.94 23.85 15.79
CA PRO A 1210 -7.52 22.68 16.58
C PRO A 1210 -6.24 21.99 16.12
N TYR A 1211 -5.93 22.01 14.82
CA TYR A 1211 -4.66 21.55 14.25
C TYR A 1211 -3.41 21.96 15.05
N TYR A 1212 -3.35 23.20 15.56
CA TYR A 1212 -2.17 23.75 16.22
C TYR A 1212 -2.06 23.38 17.70
N TRP A 1213 -3.17 23.12 18.39
CA TRP A 1213 -3.19 22.89 19.83
C TRP A 1213 -3.60 21.48 20.25
N SER A 1214 -4.54 20.82 19.57
CA SER A 1214 -4.98 19.45 19.89
C SER A 1214 -4.06 18.37 19.32
N GLY A 1215 -3.08 18.76 18.49
CA GLY A 1215 -2.07 17.86 17.94
C GLY A 1215 -1.08 17.31 18.97
N PHE A 1216 -0.91 17.98 20.11
CA PHE A 1216 -0.10 17.49 21.22
C PHE A 1216 -0.98 16.90 22.33
N THR A 1217 -0.57 15.75 22.85
CA THR A 1217 -1.25 15.05 23.94
C THR A 1217 -0.27 14.66 25.04
N LEU A 1218 -0.75 14.65 26.29
CA LEU A 1218 0.02 14.15 27.44
C LEU A 1218 -0.30 12.67 27.64
N VAL A 1219 0.73 11.83 27.54
CA VAL A 1219 0.68 10.39 27.77
C VAL A 1219 1.35 10.05 29.11
N GLY A 1220 0.75 9.19 29.92
CA GLY A 1220 1.26 8.78 31.24
C GLY A 1220 0.57 9.52 32.39
N ASN A 1221 1.32 9.94 33.40
CA ASN A 1221 0.81 10.57 34.62
C ASN A 1221 0.51 12.07 34.38
N PRO A 1222 -0.78 12.50 34.37
CA PRO A 1222 -1.14 13.90 34.10
C PRO A 1222 -0.91 14.86 35.27
N TRP A 1223 -0.57 14.35 36.46
CA TRP A 1223 -0.48 15.12 37.70
C TRP A 1223 0.96 15.55 37.98
#